data_AF-A0A0J9UZ92-F1
#
_entry.id   AF-A0A0J9UZ92-F1
#
_cell.length_a   1.000
_cell.length_b   1.000
_cell.length_c   1.000
_cell.angle_alpha   90.00
_cell.angle_beta   90.00
_cell.angle_gamma   90.00
#
_symmetry.space_group_name_H-M   'P 1'
#
loop_
_entity.id
_entity.type
_entity.pdbx_description
1 polymer ?
#
loop_
_entity_poly.entity_id
_entity_poly.type
_entity_poly.pdbx_seq_one_letter_code
_entity_poly.pdbx_strand_id
1 'polypeptide(L)'
;MAAADVDIGYVAGHLGLDQPVIASLTTEPTVELVNIVLQAVAAKAHEFDTLYAEKLQTDIELENAVRSAETRSQTFKATADKALKDVEEARQQLKDEETKRQSLENELQVFKSKKSDYDAEIKALNDKIETLQSSNRTNLSIIESNNKRDQTITEELTKQHQRNVELSREITALQQSEQNARGQLNSAKYREESLQQQLDLARKNSEWLENELKTKSEEGLKYRKEKGARIAELQRQNEDIQSQVDSLKRTEQQLRDRLDAMQAKADEALVKVQNQEGTFAQTIESYKHELEAQKRLVEMSNQLSKKHQERVHDLEAEKERLRDNYENELRRVRAELEQERQTTSEMEERINQLQSEIDELQARMEQHAPPPESAPQTPRANGSLMRPSSPFATPSSMRAKGAITTTQALDQLYQVKGQLATEKRRNAQLSEELDNMMTALEAKAPEIQDLQTEAEQLREEITRMSELSQNSFEERDKAKRAARKAESALATSQSETNILRTQLRDLGTQINMLLFQIHAMEKGTDQLTDEETFRLQQLQKGEISEEALSDMSDTHQFITQKLVVFKDIQSLQAKNEELLRITRELANQLESEEALAEKHQAKQDHDMVEKLQQELSHMTEEARSIKKTMESFKTERDMFRRLLQQRGIHGDEASLMRNSIAGGERLPLASIEATEQTEALNEALRKLQSEYDNYREAQDGVRKDLRDQIDALSAERNSLQTDKVKLHAEARLESERREMLHTNFVALQSENHELQKRAQTLSETAAKQDIRTQQVAEELIEARGLLDSVRNETANLKAEKKLWKDIQDRLSKDNENLIEEKNRLNNLLATQQSIENERNMADSEARRKAQAKIESLEQELSDAQRKLTYEAEETKKLQLRKEFESKESQKRIDELMASLSQIREEHVAVKTSRDHLQARVDELTVELRNAEERAGRLQPRPTPRPGTIEVSEQQQQLENEIQELNVEISDLKRDLDMANTHLENAKTQAEQFKELSQANEEALEDLRGSQEQYRQEMETIIEEKDAKIKELSQRAEDLSAELSRSNTELSSLRDSQGEVARRYEDEKSILQEEVNRLKEESARHLEATRFHQQDLRAQAEIASKAQQDYEQELVKHAEAAKLVQQHTN
;
A
#
# COMPACT_ATOMS: atom_id res chain seq x y z
N MET A 1 -138.65 -202.43 -110.40
CA MET A 1 -139.80 -201.98 -111.21
C MET A 1 -139.99 -200.49 -110.93
N ALA A 2 -140.27 -199.64 -111.91
CA ALA A 2 -140.33 -199.86 -113.37
C ALA A 2 -140.10 -198.53 -114.11
N ALA A 3 -139.80 -198.62 -115.42
CA ALA A 3 -139.53 -197.50 -116.33
C ALA A 3 -138.33 -196.61 -115.97
N ALA A 4 -137.82 -195.91 -116.98
CA ALA A 4 -136.77 -194.90 -116.86
C ALA A 4 -137.11 -193.77 -117.84
N ASP A 5 -136.95 -192.53 -117.39
CA ASP A 5 -137.04 -191.34 -118.22
C ASP A 5 -135.73 -190.56 -118.11
N VAL A 6 -135.24 -190.08 -119.25
CA VAL A 6 -134.15 -189.11 -119.36
C VAL A 6 -134.73 -187.92 -120.11
N ASP A 7 -134.63 -186.71 -119.56
CA ASP A 7 -135.20 -185.52 -120.21
C ASP A 7 -134.35 -185.12 -121.44
N ILE A 8 -134.91 -185.42 -122.60
CA ILE A 8 -134.36 -185.15 -123.92
C ILE A 8 -134.28 -183.63 -124.18
N GLY A 9 -135.17 -182.82 -123.59
CA GLY A 9 -135.25 -181.37 -123.80
C GLY A 9 -134.08 -180.58 -123.21
N TYR A 10 -133.61 -180.95 -122.01
CA TYR A 10 -132.48 -180.27 -121.38
C TYR A 10 -131.17 -180.45 -122.16
N VAL A 11 -130.89 -181.68 -122.59
CA VAL A 11 -129.67 -182.01 -123.35
C VAL A 11 -129.70 -181.36 -124.73
N ALA A 12 -130.86 -181.35 -125.40
CA ALA A 12 -131.08 -180.64 -126.66
C ALA A 12 -130.74 -179.14 -126.53
N GLY A 13 -131.31 -178.46 -125.52
CA GLY A 13 -131.10 -177.03 -125.29
C GLY A 13 -129.66 -176.64 -124.95
N HIS A 14 -128.93 -177.46 -124.19
CA HIS A 14 -127.54 -177.15 -123.82
C HIS A 14 -126.55 -177.36 -124.99
N LEU A 15 -126.82 -178.35 -125.86
CA LEU A 15 -125.97 -178.68 -127.00
C LEU A 15 -126.36 -177.96 -128.30
N GLY A 16 -127.49 -177.25 -128.33
CA GLY A 16 -127.97 -176.54 -129.52
C GLY A 16 -128.49 -177.49 -130.62
N LEU A 17 -129.02 -178.65 -130.24
CA LEU A 17 -129.50 -179.69 -131.15
C LEU A 17 -131.01 -179.85 -131.06
N ASP A 18 -131.65 -180.19 -132.19
CA ASP A 18 -133.10 -180.34 -132.25
C ASP A 18 -133.58 -181.60 -131.50
N GLN A 19 -134.62 -181.44 -130.67
CA GLN A 19 -135.11 -182.48 -129.75
C GLN A 19 -135.40 -183.86 -130.40
N PRO A 20 -136.00 -183.98 -131.60
CA PRO A 20 -136.24 -185.30 -132.22
C PRO A 20 -134.95 -186.06 -132.59
N VAL A 21 -133.80 -185.39 -132.76
CA VAL A 21 -132.52 -186.04 -133.05
C VAL A 21 -132.12 -186.94 -131.88
N ILE A 22 -132.15 -186.40 -130.66
CA ILE A 22 -131.82 -187.16 -129.44
C ILE A 22 -132.88 -188.26 -129.16
N ALA A 23 -134.16 -188.02 -129.48
CA ALA A 23 -135.22 -189.04 -129.36
C ALA A 23 -135.09 -190.22 -130.34
N SER A 24 -134.54 -190.00 -131.54
CA SER A 24 -134.26 -191.09 -132.49
C SER A 24 -133.13 -192.01 -131.99
N LEU A 25 -132.16 -191.44 -131.26
CA LEU A 25 -131.00 -192.15 -130.70
C LEU A 25 -131.40 -193.16 -129.62
N THR A 26 -132.54 -192.98 -128.94
CA THR A 26 -133.08 -193.96 -127.98
C THR A 26 -133.96 -195.04 -128.61
N THR A 27 -134.25 -194.98 -129.92
CA THR A 27 -135.19 -195.90 -130.59
C THR A 27 -134.56 -196.69 -131.75
N GLU A 28 -133.82 -196.05 -132.67
CA GLU A 28 -132.98 -196.74 -133.68
C GLU A 28 -131.62 -196.03 -133.85
N PRO A 29 -130.61 -196.32 -133.02
CA PRO A 29 -129.32 -195.65 -133.07
C PRO A 29 -128.45 -196.12 -134.26
N THR A 30 -128.26 -195.22 -135.24
CA THR A 30 -127.19 -195.33 -136.25
C THR A 30 -125.91 -194.62 -135.79
N VAL A 31 -124.76 -194.94 -136.39
CA VAL A 31 -123.46 -194.38 -135.99
C VAL A 31 -123.36 -192.88 -136.22
N GLU A 32 -124.03 -192.35 -137.25
CA GLU A 32 -124.04 -190.91 -137.57
C GLU A 32 -124.62 -190.05 -136.43
N LEU A 33 -125.71 -190.52 -135.79
CA LEU A 33 -126.39 -189.84 -134.70
C LEU A 33 -125.48 -189.58 -133.49
N VAL A 34 -124.59 -190.52 -133.17
CA VAL A 34 -123.67 -190.42 -132.01
C VAL A 34 -122.59 -189.37 -132.24
N ASN A 35 -122.08 -189.23 -133.47
CA ASN A 35 -121.04 -188.25 -133.81
C ASN A 35 -121.53 -186.79 -133.64
N ILE A 36 -122.79 -186.51 -133.98
CA ILE A 36 -123.38 -185.16 -133.89
C ILE A 36 -123.35 -184.65 -132.44
N VAL A 37 -123.72 -185.52 -131.49
CA VAL A 37 -123.75 -185.17 -130.05
C VAL A 37 -122.35 -184.88 -129.52
N LEU A 38 -121.36 -185.69 -129.90
CA LEU A 38 -119.97 -185.51 -129.45
C LEU A 38 -119.33 -184.22 -129.99
N GLN A 39 -119.65 -183.81 -131.22
CA GLN A 39 -119.20 -182.53 -131.77
C GLN A 39 -119.74 -181.32 -130.99
N ALA A 40 -121.03 -181.35 -130.62
CA ALA A 40 -121.64 -180.26 -129.86
C ALA A 40 -121.03 -180.09 -128.45
N VAL A 41 -120.72 -181.20 -127.76
CA VAL A 41 -120.02 -181.17 -126.46
C VAL A 41 -118.64 -180.52 -126.58
N ALA A 42 -117.88 -180.88 -127.62
CA ALA A 42 -116.54 -180.33 -127.85
C ALA A 42 -116.54 -178.81 -128.10
N ALA A 43 -117.53 -178.31 -128.83
CA ALA A 43 -117.68 -176.86 -129.07
C ALA A 43 -117.92 -176.07 -127.77
N LYS A 44 -118.81 -176.57 -126.88
CA LYS A 44 -119.11 -175.89 -125.61
C LYS A 44 -117.95 -175.85 -124.62
N ALA A 45 -117.06 -176.85 -124.64
CA ALA A 45 -115.87 -176.85 -123.80
C ALA A 45 -114.91 -175.71 -124.19
N HIS A 46 -114.67 -175.52 -125.48
CA HIS A 46 -113.70 -174.54 -125.98
C HIS A 46 -114.13 -173.08 -125.70
N GLU A 47 -115.44 -172.81 -125.74
CA GLU A 47 -116.03 -171.50 -125.44
C GLU A 47 -115.83 -171.08 -123.96
N PHE A 48 -115.79 -172.05 -123.04
CA PHE A 48 -115.54 -171.80 -121.61
C PHE A 48 -114.08 -171.41 -121.35
N ASP A 49 -113.12 -172.13 -121.97
CA ASP A 49 -111.69 -171.84 -121.82
C ASP A 49 -111.35 -170.41 -122.27
N THR A 50 -111.96 -169.93 -123.36
CA THR A 50 -111.77 -168.55 -123.84
C THR A 50 -112.26 -167.49 -122.85
N LEU A 51 -113.45 -167.67 -122.27
CA LEU A 51 -114.00 -166.72 -121.30
C LEU A 51 -113.20 -166.66 -119.99
N TYR A 52 -112.59 -167.78 -119.57
CA TYR A 52 -111.73 -167.81 -118.39
C TYR A 52 -110.44 -166.99 -118.57
N ALA A 53 -109.87 -167.00 -119.78
CA ALA A 53 -108.65 -166.25 -120.10
C ALA A 53 -108.88 -164.73 -120.08
N GLU A 54 -109.95 -164.24 -120.72
CA GLU A 54 -110.29 -162.80 -120.75
C GLU A 54 -110.49 -162.23 -119.34
N LYS A 55 -111.23 -162.96 -118.49
CA LYS A 55 -111.46 -162.59 -117.10
C LYS A 55 -110.15 -162.38 -116.33
N LEU A 56 -109.18 -163.28 -116.50
CA LEU A 56 -107.88 -163.21 -115.83
C LEU A 56 -107.04 -162.01 -116.29
N GLN A 57 -107.18 -161.59 -117.56
CA GLN A 57 -106.50 -160.41 -118.09
C GLN A 57 -107.06 -159.11 -117.48
N THR A 58 -108.39 -159.00 -117.35
CA THR A 58 -109.03 -157.80 -116.77
C THR A 58 -108.70 -157.57 -115.29
N ASP A 59 -108.53 -158.62 -114.48
CA ASP A 59 -108.15 -158.49 -113.06
C ASP A 59 -106.78 -157.80 -112.91
N ILE A 60 -105.82 -158.13 -113.78
CA ILE A 60 -104.43 -157.64 -113.71
C ILE A 60 -104.33 -156.15 -114.08
N GLU A 61 -105.12 -155.70 -115.06
CA GLU A 61 -105.17 -154.27 -115.44
C GLU A 61 -105.76 -153.41 -114.32
N LEU A 62 -106.79 -153.91 -113.65
CA LEU A 62 -107.45 -153.24 -112.52
C LEU A 62 -106.51 -153.06 -111.32
N GLU A 63 -105.74 -154.11 -110.95
CA GLU A 63 -104.82 -154.02 -109.81
C GLU A 63 -103.68 -153.01 -110.06
N ASN A 64 -103.15 -152.96 -111.28
CA ASN A 64 -102.12 -151.99 -111.66
C ASN A 64 -102.63 -150.54 -111.60
N ALA A 65 -103.89 -150.30 -112.02
CA ALA A 65 -104.50 -148.97 -111.97
C ALA A 65 -104.55 -148.43 -110.53
N VAL A 66 -105.03 -149.26 -109.58
CA VAL A 66 -105.14 -148.91 -108.14
C VAL A 66 -103.78 -148.56 -107.55
N ARG A 67 -102.76 -149.41 -107.73
CA ARG A 67 -101.40 -149.18 -107.22
C ARG A 67 -100.79 -147.86 -107.75
N SER A 68 -101.11 -147.47 -108.99
CA SER A 68 -100.63 -146.19 -109.57
C SER A 68 -101.36 -144.94 -109.04
N ALA A 69 -102.57 -145.09 -108.53
CA ALA A 69 -103.34 -144.00 -107.93
C ALA A 69 -102.93 -143.77 -106.46
N GLU A 70 -102.74 -144.85 -105.71
CA GLU A 70 -102.36 -144.82 -104.30
C GLU A 70 -100.97 -144.19 -104.08
N THR A 71 -99.99 -144.55 -104.91
CA THR A 71 -98.65 -143.93 -104.90
C THR A 71 -98.69 -142.43 -105.17
N ARG A 72 -99.50 -141.97 -106.13
CA ARG A 72 -99.69 -140.53 -106.40
C ARG A 72 -100.28 -139.80 -105.18
N SER A 73 -101.30 -140.38 -104.55
CA SER A 73 -101.93 -139.82 -103.34
C SER A 73 -100.91 -139.58 -102.21
N GLN A 74 -100.03 -140.56 -101.95
CA GLN A 74 -98.96 -140.42 -100.95
C GLN A 74 -97.99 -139.27 -101.27
N THR A 75 -97.58 -139.11 -102.54
CA THR A 75 -96.65 -138.03 -102.93
C THR A 75 -97.25 -136.62 -102.78
N PHE A 76 -98.53 -136.43 -103.09
CA PHE A 76 -99.20 -135.14 -102.88
C PHE A 76 -99.35 -134.80 -101.39
N LYS A 77 -99.62 -135.79 -100.54
CA LYS A 77 -99.72 -135.58 -99.10
C LYS A 77 -98.37 -135.13 -98.50
N ALA A 78 -97.29 -135.83 -98.86
CA ALA A 78 -95.94 -135.48 -98.41
C ALA A 78 -95.47 -134.08 -98.86
N THR A 79 -95.92 -133.59 -100.02
CA THR A 79 -95.60 -132.23 -100.48
C THR A 79 -96.42 -131.15 -99.75
N ALA A 80 -97.68 -131.44 -99.41
CA ALA A 80 -98.51 -130.53 -98.60
C ALA A 80 -98.00 -130.42 -97.15
N ASP A 81 -97.67 -131.54 -96.51
CA ASP A 81 -97.14 -131.59 -95.14
C ASP A 81 -95.81 -130.83 -95.01
N LYS A 82 -95.00 -130.78 -96.08
CA LYS A 82 -93.79 -129.96 -96.13
C LYS A 82 -94.10 -128.47 -96.25
N ALA A 83 -94.96 -128.08 -97.20
CA ALA A 83 -95.29 -126.68 -97.44
C ALA A 83 -95.92 -125.98 -96.23
N LEU A 84 -96.64 -126.72 -95.38
CA LEU A 84 -97.16 -126.18 -94.11
C LEU A 84 -96.04 -125.83 -93.12
N LYS A 85 -95.03 -126.69 -92.96
CA LYS A 85 -93.88 -126.43 -92.07
C LYS A 85 -93.06 -125.22 -92.53
N ASP A 86 -92.77 -125.14 -93.82
CA ASP A 86 -92.02 -124.03 -94.42
C ASP A 86 -92.72 -122.66 -94.13
N VAL A 87 -94.05 -122.65 -94.02
CA VAL A 87 -94.86 -121.46 -93.64
C VAL A 87 -94.91 -121.19 -92.13
N GLU A 88 -94.88 -122.22 -91.29
CA GLU A 88 -94.80 -122.06 -89.83
C GLU A 88 -93.43 -121.50 -89.39
N GLU A 89 -92.34 -122.02 -89.95
CA GLU A 89 -90.98 -121.52 -89.68
C GLU A 89 -90.81 -120.06 -90.10
N ALA A 90 -91.29 -119.67 -91.29
CA ALA A 90 -91.26 -118.29 -91.76
C ALA A 90 -92.05 -117.32 -90.85
N ARG A 91 -93.17 -117.78 -90.26
CA ARG A 91 -93.96 -116.99 -89.31
C ARG A 91 -93.28 -116.82 -87.95
N GLN A 92 -92.51 -117.80 -87.49
CA GLN A 92 -91.68 -117.64 -86.30
C GLN A 92 -90.56 -116.61 -86.53
N GLN A 93 -89.81 -116.75 -87.63
CA GLN A 93 -88.72 -115.83 -87.97
C GLN A 93 -89.18 -114.37 -88.07
N LEU A 94 -90.32 -114.12 -88.73
CA LEU A 94 -90.88 -112.77 -88.84
C LEU A 94 -91.20 -112.15 -87.46
N LYS A 95 -91.79 -112.94 -86.56
CA LYS A 95 -92.14 -112.49 -85.21
C LYS A 95 -90.91 -112.21 -84.36
N ASP A 96 -89.88 -113.04 -84.48
CA ASP A 96 -88.62 -112.85 -83.75
C ASP A 96 -87.92 -111.55 -84.19
N GLU A 97 -87.87 -111.25 -85.49
CA GLU A 97 -87.33 -109.98 -86.01
C GLU A 97 -88.16 -108.76 -85.58
N GLU A 98 -89.49 -108.84 -85.54
CA GLU A 98 -90.31 -107.74 -85.00
C GLU A 98 -89.99 -107.45 -83.52
N THR A 99 -89.76 -108.47 -82.70
CA THR A 99 -89.39 -108.25 -81.29
C THR A 99 -87.99 -107.64 -81.13
N LYS A 100 -87.01 -108.07 -81.94
CA LYS A 100 -85.65 -107.47 -81.98
C LYS A 100 -85.70 -106.00 -82.42
N ARG A 101 -86.56 -105.67 -83.39
CA ARG A 101 -86.73 -104.29 -83.84
C ARG A 101 -87.27 -103.41 -82.72
N GLN A 102 -88.28 -103.89 -81.99
CA GLN A 102 -88.87 -103.17 -80.85
C GLN A 102 -87.88 -102.99 -79.69
N SER A 103 -87.05 -103.99 -79.37
CA SER A 103 -86.04 -103.84 -78.30
C SER A 103 -84.97 -102.80 -78.66
N LEU A 104 -84.46 -102.83 -79.90
CA LEU A 104 -83.48 -101.85 -80.39
C LEU A 104 -84.06 -100.43 -80.46
N GLU A 105 -85.33 -100.29 -80.85
CA GLU A 105 -86.02 -98.99 -80.91
C GLU A 105 -86.19 -98.37 -79.51
N ASN A 106 -86.50 -99.19 -78.50
CA ASN A 106 -86.54 -98.78 -77.09
C ASN A 106 -85.14 -98.41 -76.54
N GLU A 107 -84.10 -99.20 -76.82
CA GLU A 107 -82.72 -98.90 -76.40
C GLU A 107 -82.25 -97.55 -76.97
N LEU A 108 -82.53 -97.30 -78.25
CA LEU A 108 -82.17 -96.05 -78.93
C LEU A 108 -82.89 -94.83 -78.30
N GLN A 109 -84.11 -95.00 -77.80
CA GLN A 109 -84.82 -93.97 -77.04
C GLN A 109 -84.17 -93.70 -75.67
N VAL A 110 -83.74 -94.75 -74.95
CA VAL A 110 -83.03 -94.63 -73.66
C VAL A 110 -81.64 -94.00 -73.83
N PHE A 111 -80.93 -94.27 -74.93
CA PHE A 111 -79.67 -93.58 -75.22
C PHE A 111 -79.88 -92.09 -75.56
N LYS A 112 -81.00 -91.73 -76.20
CA LYS A 112 -81.33 -90.32 -76.48
C LYS A 112 -81.65 -89.53 -75.20
N SER A 113 -82.39 -90.10 -74.24
CA SER A 113 -82.65 -89.40 -72.96
C SER A 113 -81.35 -89.21 -72.18
N LYS A 114 -80.57 -90.29 -71.98
CA LYS A 114 -79.27 -90.21 -71.28
C LYS A 114 -78.32 -89.20 -71.90
N LYS A 115 -78.28 -89.08 -73.23
CA LYS A 115 -77.50 -88.02 -73.89
C LYS A 115 -77.99 -86.62 -73.51
N SER A 116 -79.31 -86.38 -73.53
CA SER A 116 -79.89 -85.10 -73.12
C SER A 116 -79.58 -84.76 -71.66
N ASP A 117 -79.54 -85.78 -70.79
CA ASP A 117 -79.19 -85.61 -69.37
C ASP A 117 -77.72 -85.19 -69.21
N TYR A 118 -76.79 -85.87 -69.91
CA TYR A 118 -75.37 -85.49 -69.93
C TYR A 118 -75.11 -84.12 -70.59
N ASP A 119 -75.80 -83.79 -71.69
CA ASP A 119 -75.70 -82.47 -72.35
C ASP A 119 -76.22 -81.32 -71.45
N ALA A 120 -77.08 -81.63 -70.46
CA ALA A 120 -77.51 -80.69 -69.42
C ALA A 120 -76.51 -80.61 -68.25
N GLU A 121 -75.99 -81.75 -67.77
CA GLU A 121 -74.97 -81.82 -66.72
C GLU A 121 -73.67 -81.09 -67.12
N ILE A 122 -73.22 -81.27 -68.36
CA ILE A 122 -72.06 -80.57 -68.92
C ILE A 122 -72.25 -79.04 -68.92
N LYS A 123 -73.46 -78.54 -69.19
CA LYS A 123 -73.76 -77.10 -69.10
C LYS A 123 -73.70 -76.61 -67.66
N ALA A 124 -74.39 -77.29 -66.74
CA ALA A 124 -74.38 -76.93 -65.32
C ALA A 124 -72.97 -76.94 -64.71
N LEU A 125 -72.09 -77.85 -65.16
CA LEU A 125 -70.67 -77.87 -64.78
C LEU A 125 -69.88 -76.69 -65.38
N ASN A 126 -70.11 -76.31 -66.63
CA ASN A 126 -69.47 -75.14 -67.25
C ASN A 126 -69.91 -73.83 -66.57
N ASP A 127 -71.21 -73.63 -66.32
CA ASP A 127 -71.75 -72.47 -65.62
C ASP A 127 -71.15 -72.36 -64.19
N LYS A 128 -70.95 -73.50 -63.53
CA LYS A 128 -70.28 -73.59 -62.23
C LYS A 128 -68.78 -73.29 -62.30
N ILE A 129 -68.10 -73.64 -63.39
CA ILE A 129 -66.69 -73.30 -63.63
C ILE A 129 -66.55 -71.79 -63.89
N GLU A 130 -67.41 -71.19 -64.73
CA GLU A 130 -67.34 -69.76 -65.04
C GLU A 130 -67.65 -68.90 -63.81
N THR A 131 -68.67 -69.27 -63.02
CA THR A 131 -68.95 -68.59 -61.74
C THR A 131 -67.79 -68.72 -60.74
N LEU A 132 -67.15 -69.89 -60.63
CA LEU A 132 -65.94 -70.07 -59.80
C LEU A 132 -64.71 -69.31 -60.35
N GLN A 133 -64.57 -69.13 -61.66
CA GLN A 133 -63.51 -68.29 -62.23
C GLN A 133 -63.77 -66.80 -61.98
N SER A 134 -65.03 -66.36 -62.04
CA SER A 134 -65.40 -64.98 -61.73
C SER A 134 -65.15 -64.64 -60.25
N SER A 135 -65.50 -65.53 -59.32
CA SER A 135 -65.29 -65.30 -57.89
C SER A 135 -63.82 -65.38 -57.49
N ASN A 136 -63.02 -66.24 -58.13
CA ASN A 136 -61.57 -66.22 -57.94
C ASN A 136 -60.94 -64.92 -58.45
N ARG A 137 -61.40 -64.36 -59.58
CA ARG A 137 -60.94 -63.04 -60.07
C ARG A 137 -61.29 -61.91 -59.10
N THR A 138 -62.50 -61.88 -58.54
CA THR A 138 -62.87 -60.87 -57.53
C THR A 138 -62.06 -61.04 -56.24
N ASN A 139 -61.85 -62.28 -55.78
CA ASN A 139 -61.07 -62.56 -54.58
C ASN A 139 -59.60 -62.14 -54.74
N LEU A 140 -58.99 -62.42 -55.90
CA LEU A 140 -57.63 -61.95 -56.22
C LEU A 140 -57.56 -60.41 -56.24
N SER A 141 -58.54 -59.73 -56.84
CA SER A 141 -58.59 -58.26 -56.82
C SER A 141 -58.73 -57.68 -55.40
N ILE A 142 -59.46 -58.35 -54.51
CA ILE A 142 -59.59 -57.97 -53.10
C ILE A 142 -58.27 -58.22 -52.34
N ILE A 143 -57.60 -59.36 -52.59
CA ILE A 143 -56.30 -59.69 -52.00
C ILE A 143 -55.22 -58.69 -52.46
N GLU A 144 -55.19 -58.32 -53.74
CA GLU A 144 -54.29 -57.27 -54.24
C GLU A 144 -54.57 -55.89 -53.62
N SER A 145 -55.85 -55.54 -53.44
CA SER A 145 -56.25 -54.29 -52.78
C SER A 145 -55.82 -54.27 -51.31
N ASN A 146 -56.01 -55.38 -50.58
CA ASN A 146 -55.61 -55.50 -49.18
C ASN A 146 -54.08 -55.49 -49.05
N ASN A 147 -53.35 -56.26 -49.87
CA ASN A 147 -51.88 -56.24 -49.89
C ASN A 147 -51.32 -54.83 -50.14
N LYS A 148 -51.90 -54.06 -51.07
CA LYS A 148 -51.51 -52.65 -51.30
C LYS A 148 -51.79 -51.77 -50.08
N ARG A 149 -52.94 -51.95 -49.42
CA ARG A 149 -53.32 -51.20 -48.23
C ARG A 149 -52.40 -51.52 -47.05
N ASP A 150 -52.06 -52.79 -46.85
CA ASP A 150 -51.19 -53.24 -45.76
C ASP A 150 -49.71 -52.90 -46.04
N GLN A 151 -49.30 -52.81 -47.32
CA GLN A 151 -48.05 -52.14 -47.73
C GLN A 151 -48.04 -50.65 -47.36
N THR A 152 -49.10 -49.89 -47.68
CA THR A 152 -49.16 -48.47 -47.28
C THR A 152 -49.15 -48.29 -45.76
N ILE A 153 -49.83 -49.16 -45.00
CA ILE A 153 -49.85 -49.13 -43.53
C ILE A 153 -48.48 -49.49 -42.95
N THR A 154 -47.74 -50.45 -43.51
CA THR A 154 -46.38 -50.77 -43.06
C THR A 154 -45.35 -49.71 -43.45
N GLU A 155 -45.52 -49.04 -44.60
CA GLU A 155 -44.77 -47.84 -44.94
C GLU A 155 -45.05 -46.67 -43.98
N GLU A 156 -46.31 -46.42 -43.63
CA GLU A 156 -46.66 -45.37 -42.66
C GLU A 156 -46.14 -45.71 -41.26
N LEU A 157 -46.29 -46.95 -40.81
CA LEU A 157 -45.78 -47.43 -39.53
C LEU A 157 -44.25 -47.27 -39.44
N THR A 158 -43.52 -47.64 -40.50
CA THR A 158 -42.05 -47.49 -40.53
C THR A 158 -41.61 -46.03 -40.58
N LYS A 159 -42.30 -45.16 -41.33
CA LYS A 159 -42.05 -43.70 -41.33
C LYS A 159 -42.32 -43.08 -39.95
N GLN A 160 -43.40 -43.47 -39.27
CA GLN A 160 -43.68 -43.02 -37.90
C GLN A 160 -42.64 -43.55 -36.90
N HIS A 161 -42.19 -44.79 -37.04
CA HIS A 161 -41.19 -45.38 -36.14
C HIS A 161 -39.81 -44.74 -36.33
N GLN A 162 -39.41 -44.45 -37.58
CA GLN A 162 -38.22 -43.65 -37.90
C GLN A 162 -38.30 -42.25 -37.25
N ARG A 163 -39.42 -41.54 -37.45
CA ARG A 163 -39.63 -40.21 -36.85
C ARG A 163 -39.63 -40.24 -35.32
N ASN A 164 -40.12 -41.31 -34.69
CA ASN A 164 -40.08 -41.50 -33.25
C ASN A 164 -38.64 -41.73 -32.74
N VAL A 165 -37.82 -42.49 -33.49
CA VAL A 165 -36.38 -42.66 -33.22
C VAL A 165 -35.61 -41.34 -33.42
N GLU A 166 -35.96 -40.54 -34.42
CA GLU A 166 -35.38 -39.20 -34.66
C GLU A 166 -35.71 -38.26 -33.50
N LEU A 167 -36.99 -38.13 -33.13
CA LEU A 167 -37.41 -37.33 -31.97
C LEU A 167 -36.76 -37.83 -30.66
N SER A 168 -36.59 -39.14 -30.48
CA SER A 168 -35.88 -39.70 -29.32
C SER A 168 -34.39 -39.32 -29.29
N ARG A 169 -33.75 -39.22 -30.46
CA ARG A 169 -32.37 -38.71 -30.60
C ARG A 169 -32.29 -37.21 -30.35
N GLU A 170 -33.25 -36.43 -30.82
CA GLU A 170 -33.33 -34.99 -30.53
C GLU A 170 -33.55 -34.72 -29.04
N ILE A 171 -34.48 -35.44 -28.39
CA ILE A 171 -34.74 -35.35 -26.95
C ILE A 171 -33.49 -35.71 -26.14
N THR A 172 -32.80 -36.82 -26.47
CA THR A 172 -31.59 -37.21 -25.74
C THR A 172 -30.41 -36.26 -25.99
N ALA A 173 -30.25 -35.73 -27.20
CA ALA A 173 -29.26 -34.69 -27.49
C ALA A 173 -29.55 -33.36 -26.76
N LEU A 174 -30.83 -32.95 -26.68
CA LEU A 174 -31.26 -31.77 -25.94
C LEU A 174 -31.07 -31.96 -24.42
N GLN A 175 -31.42 -33.12 -23.86
CA GLN A 175 -31.15 -33.45 -22.45
C GLN A 175 -29.65 -33.45 -22.15
N GLN A 176 -28.82 -34.03 -23.01
CA GLN A 176 -27.36 -34.01 -22.84
C GLN A 176 -26.80 -32.58 -22.95
N SER A 177 -27.33 -31.75 -23.86
CA SER A 177 -26.99 -30.33 -23.96
C SER A 177 -27.41 -29.54 -22.73
N GLU A 178 -28.60 -29.80 -22.17
CA GLU A 178 -29.06 -29.14 -20.95
C GLU A 178 -28.23 -29.58 -19.74
N GLN A 179 -27.91 -30.86 -19.62
CA GLN A 179 -27.06 -31.39 -18.55
C GLN A 179 -25.64 -30.79 -18.62
N ASN A 180 -25.07 -30.68 -19.83
CA ASN A 180 -23.80 -30.00 -20.06
C ASN A 180 -23.87 -28.50 -19.70
N ALA A 181 -24.94 -27.80 -20.08
CA ALA A 181 -25.13 -26.39 -19.75
C ALA A 181 -25.31 -26.15 -18.24
N ARG A 182 -26.09 -27.01 -17.55
CA ARG A 182 -26.22 -27.02 -16.08
C ARG A 182 -24.87 -27.32 -15.40
N GLY A 183 -24.09 -28.26 -15.93
CA GLY A 183 -22.74 -28.57 -15.45
C GLY A 183 -21.78 -27.38 -15.60
N GLN A 184 -21.80 -26.72 -16.75
CA GLN A 184 -21.02 -25.50 -16.98
C GLN A 184 -21.45 -24.36 -16.05
N LEU A 185 -22.75 -24.10 -15.91
CA LEU A 185 -23.33 -23.11 -15.00
C LEU A 185 -22.89 -23.36 -13.55
N ASN A 186 -22.98 -24.59 -13.06
CA ASN A 186 -22.55 -24.94 -11.71
C ASN A 186 -21.03 -24.76 -11.56
N SER A 187 -20.23 -25.14 -12.57
CA SER A 187 -18.78 -24.90 -12.56
C SER A 187 -18.40 -23.41 -12.62
N ALA A 188 -19.28 -22.56 -13.17
CA ALA A 188 -19.11 -21.11 -13.16
C ALA A 188 -19.45 -20.54 -11.78
N LYS A 189 -20.58 -20.95 -11.18
CA LYS A 189 -20.96 -20.59 -9.80
C LYS A 189 -19.91 -20.98 -8.77
N TYR A 190 -19.38 -22.21 -8.81
CA TYR A 190 -18.32 -22.61 -7.88
C TYR A 190 -17.02 -21.81 -8.07
N ARG A 191 -16.72 -21.31 -9.28
CA ARG A 191 -15.61 -20.36 -9.50
C ARG A 191 -15.95 -18.96 -8.98
N GLU A 192 -17.16 -18.49 -9.19
CA GLU A 192 -17.66 -17.21 -8.68
C GLU A 192 -17.62 -17.17 -7.15
N GLU A 193 -18.20 -18.17 -6.48
CA GLU A 193 -18.17 -18.33 -5.03
C GLU A 193 -16.74 -18.46 -4.49
N SER A 194 -15.86 -19.23 -5.16
CA SER A 194 -14.45 -19.36 -4.76
C SER A 194 -13.67 -18.06 -4.92
N LEU A 195 -13.84 -17.34 -6.04
CA LEU A 195 -13.23 -16.03 -6.26
C LEU A 195 -13.77 -14.98 -5.28
N GLN A 196 -15.06 -15.04 -4.96
CA GLN A 196 -15.68 -14.14 -4.00
C GLN A 196 -15.19 -14.40 -2.57
N GLN A 197 -15.02 -15.66 -2.16
CA GLN A 197 -14.35 -16.01 -0.90
C GLN A 197 -12.89 -15.54 -0.87
N GLN A 198 -12.12 -15.73 -1.95
CA GLN A 198 -10.75 -15.23 -2.05
C GLN A 198 -10.69 -13.70 -1.95
N LEU A 199 -11.62 -12.99 -2.59
CA LEU A 199 -11.70 -11.54 -2.59
C LEU A 199 -12.11 -11.00 -1.22
N ASP A 200 -13.05 -11.64 -0.52
CA ASP A 200 -13.43 -11.25 0.85
C ASP A 200 -12.36 -11.62 1.88
N LEU A 201 -11.57 -12.68 1.67
CA LEU A 201 -10.37 -12.97 2.47
C LEU A 201 -9.27 -11.93 2.22
N ALA A 202 -9.03 -11.54 0.97
CA ALA A 202 -8.06 -10.49 0.61
C ALA A 202 -8.46 -9.12 1.16
N ARG A 203 -9.76 -8.79 1.16
CA ARG A 203 -10.32 -7.60 1.83
C ARG A 203 -10.08 -7.65 3.33
N LYS A 204 -10.49 -8.72 4.02
CA LYS A 204 -10.28 -8.87 5.48
C LYS A 204 -8.80 -8.80 5.87
N ASN A 205 -7.91 -9.35 5.04
CA ASN A 205 -6.47 -9.24 5.26
C ASN A 205 -5.97 -7.80 5.06
N SER A 206 -6.47 -7.09 4.04
CA SER A 206 -6.15 -5.67 3.82
C SER A 206 -6.68 -4.79 4.95
N GLU A 207 -7.92 -4.99 5.38
CA GLU A 207 -8.52 -4.31 6.54
C GLU A 207 -7.75 -4.60 7.82
N TRP A 208 -7.32 -5.85 8.05
CA TRP A 208 -6.50 -6.21 9.22
C TRP A 208 -5.12 -5.56 9.17
N LEU A 209 -4.43 -5.60 8.02
CA LEU A 209 -3.13 -4.95 7.81
C LEU A 209 -3.22 -3.42 7.93
N GLU A 210 -4.28 -2.79 7.43
CA GLU A 210 -4.49 -1.35 7.54
C GLU A 210 -4.82 -0.93 8.99
N ASN A 211 -5.59 -1.75 9.71
CA ASN A 211 -5.84 -1.53 11.14
C ASN A 211 -4.57 -1.73 11.98
N GLU A 212 -3.75 -2.76 11.70
CA GLU A 212 -2.48 -2.96 12.41
C GLU A 212 -1.45 -1.88 12.04
N LEU A 213 -1.43 -1.39 10.80
CA LEU A 213 -0.64 -0.21 10.40
C LEU A 213 -1.09 1.04 11.18
N LYS A 214 -2.40 1.23 11.35
CA LYS A 214 -2.96 2.33 12.15
C LYS A 214 -2.62 2.22 13.63
N THR A 215 -2.79 1.05 14.27
CA THR A 215 -2.43 0.86 15.67
C THR A 215 -0.93 1.04 15.89
N LYS A 216 -0.06 0.51 15.03
CA LYS A 216 1.40 0.73 15.11
C LYS A 216 1.80 2.18 14.86
N SER A 217 1.10 2.89 13.97
CA SER A 217 1.29 4.32 13.75
C SER A 217 0.87 5.15 14.97
N GLU A 218 -0.29 4.84 15.57
CA GLU A 218 -0.78 5.48 16.79
C GLU A 218 0.10 5.19 18.01
N GLU A 219 0.56 3.95 18.18
CA GLU A 219 1.57 3.57 19.18
C GLU A 219 2.88 4.32 18.97
N GLY A 220 3.39 4.40 17.73
CA GLY A 220 4.61 5.12 17.38
C GLY A 220 4.50 6.65 17.50
N LEU A 221 3.31 7.21 17.33
CA LEU A 221 3.00 8.62 17.60
C LEU A 221 2.87 8.88 19.10
N LYS A 222 2.19 7.98 19.84
CA LYS A 222 2.05 8.06 21.29
C LYS A 222 3.40 7.94 21.99
N TYR A 223 4.23 6.98 21.59
CA TYR A 223 5.61 6.83 22.07
C TYR A 223 6.45 8.08 21.78
N ARG A 224 6.37 8.65 20.56
CA ARG A 224 7.06 9.91 20.24
C ARG A 224 6.55 11.09 21.08
N LYS A 225 5.24 11.18 21.34
CA LYS A 225 4.66 12.22 22.21
C LYS A 225 5.08 12.05 23.68
N GLU A 226 5.04 10.84 24.22
CA GLU A 226 5.45 10.53 25.60
C GLU A 226 6.96 10.73 25.81
N LYS A 227 7.80 10.26 24.88
CA LYS A 227 9.25 10.48 24.93
C LYS A 227 9.60 11.95 24.66
N GLY A 228 8.94 12.62 23.72
CA GLY A 228 9.12 14.05 23.48
C GLY A 228 8.76 14.91 24.70
N ALA A 229 7.61 14.63 25.33
CA ALA A 229 7.22 15.28 26.57
C ALA A 229 8.21 15.00 27.71
N ARG A 230 8.70 13.76 27.85
CA ARG A 230 9.69 13.41 28.87
C ARG A 230 11.08 14.02 28.59
N ILE A 231 11.48 14.16 27.33
CA ILE A 231 12.71 14.87 26.95
C ILE A 231 12.56 16.36 27.28
N ALA A 232 11.44 16.99 26.92
CA ALA A 232 11.17 18.40 27.25
C ALA A 232 11.10 18.62 28.78
N GLU A 233 10.52 17.70 29.54
CA GLU A 233 10.51 17.75 31.00
C GLU A 233 11.91 17.60 31.60
N LEU A 234 12.72 16.67 31.11
CA LEU A 234 14.12 16.49 31.55
C LEU A 234 15.03 17.66 31.11
N GLN A 235 14.77 18.27 29.94
CA GLN A 235 15.43 19.50 29.51
C GLN A 235 15.07 20.65 30.44
N ARG A 236 13.78 20.86 30.75
CA ARG A 236 13.36 21.90 31.70
C ARG A 236 13.92 21.65 33.10
N GLN A 237 13.98 20.40 33.57
CA GLN A 237 14.60 20.05 34.85
C GLN A 237 16.12 20.32 34.84
N ASN A 238 16.81 20.05 33.74
CA ASN A 238 18.23 20.43 33.59
C ASN A 238 18.40 21.95 33.53
N GLU A 239 17.54 22.70 32.84
CA GLU A 239 17.57 24.17 32.83
C GLU A 239 17.27 24.77 34.21
N ASP A 240 16.26 24.25 34.91
CA ASP A 240 15.92 24.60 36.29
C ASP A 240 17.14 24.35 37.21
N ILE A 241 17.77 23.17 37.13
CA ILE A 241 18.96 22.82 37.93
C ILE A 241 20.19 23.65 37.54
N GLN A 242 20.44 23.88 36.24
CA GLN A 242 21.55 24.69 35.75
C GLN A 242 21.44 26.13 36.25
N SER A 243 20.23 26.70 36.21
CA SER A 243 19.96 28.05 36.74
C SER A 243 20.16 28.13 38.25
N GLN A 244 19.76 27.08 39.00
CA GLN A 244 20.03 26.98 40.44
C GLN A 244 21.53 26.88 40.72
N VAL A 245 22.27 26.01 40.02
CA VAL A 245 23.72 25.86 40.14
C VAL A 245 24.45 27.18 39.83
N ASP A 246 24.06 27.89 38.77
CA ASP A 246 24.71 29.15 38.42
C ASP A 246 24.31 30.31 39.34
N SER A 247 23.10 30.29 39.93
CA SER A 247 22.74 31.22 41.01
C SER A 247 23.52 30.94 42.30
N LEU A 248 23.68 29.67 42.67
CA LEU A 248 24.46 29.25 43.85
C LEU A 248 25.93 29.62 43.68
N LYS A 249 26.55 29.34 42.52
CA LYS A 249 27.93 29.78 42.21
C LYS A 249 28.09 31.29 42.31
N ARG A 250 27.11 32.09 41.84
CA ARG A 250 27.15 33.56 41.99
C ARG A 250 27.08 33.98 43.45
N THR A 251 26.23 33.35 44.27
CA THR A 251 26.19 33.63 45.72
C THR A 251 27.44 33.15 46.45
N GLU A 252 28.03 32.02 46.04
CA GLU A 252 29.29 31.52 46.58
C GLU A 252 30.43 32.49 46.27
N GLN A 253 30.55 32.94 45.01
CA GLN A 253 31.56 33.93 44.62
C GLN A 253 31.36 35.24 45.39
N GLN A 254 30.13 35.77 45.46
CA GLN A 254 29.84 36.97 46.26
C GLN A 254 30.16 36.81 47.75
N LEU A 255 30.07 35.60 48.31
CA LEU A 255 30.45 35.31 49.69
C LEU A 255 31.97 35.18 49.85
N ARG A 256 32.69 34.63 48.86
CA ARG A 256 34.16 34.63 48.80
C ARG A 256 34.71 36.04 48.65
N ASP A 257 34.24 36.81 47.66
CA ASP A 257 34.63 38.21 47.43
C ASP A 257 34.42 39.07 48.70
N ARG A 258 33.34 38.82 49.46
CA ARG A 258 33.08 39.47 50.75
C ARG A 258 34.01 38.98 51.86
N LEU A 259 34.35 37.70 51.91
CA LEU A 259 35.27 37.13 52.90
C LEU A 259 36.68 37.66 52.65
N ASP A 260 37.14 37.66 51.41
CA ASP A 260 38.44 38.20 50.99
C ASP A 260 38.53 39.71 51.26
N ALA A 261 37.46 40.47 50.96
CA ALA A 261 37.38 41.90 51.30
C ALA A 261 37.33 42.18 52.81
N MET A 262 36.81 41.25 53.62
CA MET A 262 36.86 41.36 55.09
C MET A 262 38.23 40.95 55.65
N GLN A 263 38.90 39.95 55.07
CA GLN A 263 40.27 39.59 55.40
C GLN A 263 41.23 40.73 55.06
N ALA A 264 41.17 41.28 53.85
CA ALA A 264 41.98 42.43 53.44
C ALA A 264 41.79 43.65 54.37
N LYS A 265 40.56 43.89 54.86
CA LYS A 265 40.29 44.93 55.87
C LYS A 265 40.82 44.60 57.26
N ALA A 266 40.81 43.32 57.66
CA ALA A 266 41.42 42.87 58.91
C ALA A 266 42.95 42.99 58.87
N ASP A 267 43.58 42.59 57.76
CA ASP A 267 45.02 42.71 57.54
C ASP A 267 45.45 44.19 57.44
N GLU A 268 44.70 45.03 56.73
CA GLU A 268 44.96 46.47 56.68
C GLU A 268 44.79 47.11 58.07
N ALA A 269 43.82 46.66 58.88
CA ALA A 269 43.67 47.09 60.26
C ALA A 269 44.84 46.63 61.16
N LEU A 270 45.31 45.38 61.01
CA LEU A 270 46.49 44.86 61.72
C LEU A 270 47.76 45.63 61.34
N VAL A 271 47.97 45.92 60.05
CA VAL A 271 49.08 46.76 59.57
C VAL A 271 48.95 48.19 60.08
N LYS A 272 47.74 48.76 60.17
CA LYS A 272 47.52 50.08 60.80
C LYS A 272 47.85 50.06 62.30
N VAL A 273 47.48 49.00 63.03
CA VAL A 273 47.85 48.84 64.45
C VAL A 273 49.36 48.69 64.62
N GLN A 274 50.03 47.82 63.85
CA GLN A 274 51.48 47.66 63.89
C GLN A 274 52.24 48.96 63.58
N ASN A 275 51.76 49.75 62.62
CA ASN A 275 52.34 51.08 62.33
C ASN A 275 52.07 52.10 63.45
N GLN A 276 50.92 52.04 64.12
CA GLN A 276 50.63 52.87 65.31
C GLN A 276 51.48 52.45 66.52
N GLU A 277 51.67 51.16 66.76
CA GLU A 277 52.56 50.63 67.81
C GLU A 277 54.02 50.98 67.52
N GLY A 278 54.48 50.86 66.27
CA GLY A 278 55.83 51.22 65.84
C GLY A 278 56.12 52.72 65.97
N THR A 279 55.20 53.58 65.55
CA THR A 279 55.33 55.04 65.74
C THR A 279 55.22 55.44 67.21
N PHE A 280 54.35 54.79 68.00
CA PHE A 280 54.27 55.01 69.44
C PHE A 280 55.57 54.60 70.14
N ALA A 281 56.16 53.45 69.79
CA ALA A 281 57.46 53.01 70.28
C ALA A 281 58.57 54.03 69.93
N GLN A 282 58.61 54.54 68.70
CA GLN A 282 59.52 55.61 68.30
C GLN A 282 59.33 56.89 69.12
N THR A 283 58.09 57.31 69.43
CA THR A 283 57.87 58.47 70.32
C THR A 283 58.31 58.19 71.77
N ILE A 284 58.14 56.97 72.28
CA ILE A 284 58.68 56.58 73.58
C ILE A 284 60.21 56.63 73.58
N GLU A 285 60.87 56.20 72.50
CA GLU A 285 62.32 56.31 72.35
C GLU A 285 62.80 57.76 72.22
N SER A 286 62.10 58.62 71.49
CA SER A 286 62.44 60.05 71.44
C SER A 286 62.28 60.72 72.80
N TYR A 287 61.17 60.49 73.52
CA TYR A 287 60.99 61.02 74.87
C TYR A 287 62.04 60.48 75.87
N LYS A 288 62.51 59.24 75.73
CA LYS A 288 63.65 58.72 76.51
C LYS A 288 64.94 59.48 76.20
N HIS A 289 65.25 59.71 74.93
CA HIS A 289 66.43 60.47 74.51
C HIS A 289 66.37 61.93 74.98
N GLU A 290 65.19 62.57 74.91
CA GLU A 290 64.97 63.92 75.46
C GLU A 290 65.15 63.97 76.98
N LEU A 291 64.61 62.99 77.71
CA LEU A 291 64.80 62.85 79.16
C LEU A 291 66.28 62.63 79.53
N GLU A 292 67.03 61.85 78.74
CA GLU A 292 68.47 61.71 78.94
C GLU A 292 69.25 62.99 78.61
N ALA A 293 68.91 63.69 77.53
CA ALA A 293 69.52 64.97 77.18
C ALA A 293 69.27 66.02 78.27
N GLN A 294 68.03 66.11 78.79
CA GLN A 294 67.68 66.98 79.91
C GLN A 294 68.44 66.60 81.19
N LYS A 295 68.55 65.30 81.52
CA LYS A 295 69.37 64.83 82.67
C LYS A 295 70.83 65.25 82.53
N ARG A 296 71.45 65.03 81.36
CA ARG A 296 72.85 65.44 81.09
C ARG A 296 73.04 66.97 81.18
N LEU A 297 72.05 67.75 80.74
CA LEU A 297 72.04 69.21 80.91
C LEU A 297 71.94 69.63 82.39
N VAL A 298 71.08 69.00 83.18
CA VAL A 298 70.96 69.24 84.62
C VAL A 298 72.24 68.81 85.34
N GLU A 299 72.86 67.69 84.96
CA GLU A 299 74.16 67.25 85.50
C GLU A 299 75.29 68.24 85.14
N MET A 300 75.37 68.73 83.90
CA MET A 300 76.32 69.78 83.51
C MET A 300 76.08 71.07 84.31
N SER A 301 74.82 71.50 84.44
CA SER A 301 74.46 72.68 85.23
C SER A 301 74.85 72.53 86.71
N ASN A 302 74.65 71.34 87.28
CA ASN A 302 75.08 71.03 88.65
C ASN A 302 76.61 70.96 88.80
N GLN A 303 77.34 70.47 87.80
CA GLN A 303 78.81 70.49 87.77
C GLN A 303 79.36 71.92 87.64
N LEU A 304 78.74 72.76 86.81
CA LEU A 304 79.09 74.18 86.69
C LEU A 304 78.78 74.94 87.99
N SER A 305 77.61 74.71 88.59
CA SER A 305 77.22 75.29 89.89
C SER A 305 78.21 74.90 91.00
N LYS A 306 78.61 73.62 91.08
CA LYS A 306 79.68 73.17 92.01
C LYS A 306 81.00 73.87 91.75
N LYS A 307 81.46 73.95 90.49
CA LYS A 307 82.69 74.69 90.14
C LYS A 307 82.61 76.18 90.48
N HIS A 308 81.44 76.80 90.38
CA HIS A 308 81.23 78.17 90.84
C HIS A 308 81.26 78.29 92.37
N GLN A 309 80.69 77.34 93.11
CA GLN A 309 80.78 77.27 94.58
C GLN A 309 82.23 77.06 95.05
N GLU A 310 82.96 76.11 94.44
CA GLU A 310 84.39 75.88 94.65
C GLU A 310 85.20 77.17 94.37
N ARG A 311 84.94 77.84 93.23
CA ARG A 311 85.62 79.08 92.87
C ARG A 311 85.30 80.27 93.77
N VAL A 312 84.08 80.35 94.31
CA VAL A 312 83.72 81.35 95.33
C VAL A 312 84.44 81.04 96.65
N HIS A 313 84.49 79.77 97.06
CA HIS A 313 85.18 79.36 98.27
C HIS A 313 86.71 79.61 98.21
N ASP A 314 87.34 79.37 97.05
CA ASP A 314 88.73 79.76 96.78
C ASP A 314 88.94 81.28 96.99
N LEU A 315 88.06 82.11 96.42
CA LEU A 315 88.13 83.57 96.53
C LEU A 315 87.85 84.08 97.95
N GLU A 316 86.97 83.42 98.71
CA GLU A 316 86.76 83.69 100.13
C GLU A 316 88.00 83.33 100.97
N ALA A 317 88.65 82.20 100.66
CA ALA A 317 89.89 81.80 101.31
C ALA A 317 91.07 82.72 100.95
N GLU A 318 91.17 83.19 99.70
CA GLU A 318 92.14 84.22 99.30
C GLU A 318 91.87 85.57 99.99
N LYS A 319 90.60 85.96 100.14
CA LYS A 319 90.20 87.18 100.85
C LYS A 319 90.57 87.14 102.34
N GLU A 320 90.27 86.07 103.07
CA GLU A 320 90.68 85.98 104.49
C GLU A 320 92.21 85.86 104.63
N ARG A 321 92.93 85.19 103.71
CA ARG A 321 94.42 85.24 103.69
C ARG A 321 94.97 86.65 103.49
N LEU A 322 94.39 87.44 102.58
CA LEU A 322 94.76 88.84 102.38
C LEU A 322 94.47 89.68 103.63
N ARG A 323 93.33 89.43 104.29
CA ARG A 323 92.99 90.06 105.56
C ARG A 323 93.97 89.70 106.68
N ASP A 324 94.32 88.42 106.84
CA ASP A 324 95.32 87.97 107.82
C ASP A 324 96.68 88.64 107.57
N ASN A 325 97.07 88.78 106.30
CA ASN A 325 98.28 89.51 105.92
C ASN A 325 98.19 90.99 106.33
N TYR A 326 97.09 91.69 106.02
CA TYR A 326 96.89 93.08 106.46
C TYR A 326 96.82 93.24 107.98
N GLU A 327 96.20 92.29 108.71
CA GLU A 327 96.20 92.30 110.17
C GLU A 327 97.61 92.07 110.74
N ASN A 328 98.44 91.25 110.08
CA ASN A 328 99.84 91.02 110.45
C ASN A 328 100.76 92.20 110.10
N GLU A 329 100.57 92.86 108.96
CA GLU A 329 101.24 94.12 108.63
C GLU A 329 100.84 95.23 109.62
N LEU A 330 99.55 95.31 109.99
CA LEU A 330 99.08 96.27 110.99
C LEU A 330 99.63 95.97 112.40
N ARG A 331 99.81 94.69 112.77
CA ARG A 331 100.53 94.29 113.99
C ARG A 331 102.00 94.70 113.93
N ARG A 332 102.67 94.49 112.79
CA ARG A 332 104.06 94.88 112.57
C ARG A 332 104.26 96.39 112.66
N VAL A 333 103.45 97.18 111.94
CA VAL A 333 103.52 98.66 111.96
C VAL A 333 103.21 99.22 113.36
N ARG A 334 102.34 98.57 114.15
CA ARG A 334 102.13 98.92 115.56
C ARG A 334 103.36 98.63 116.42
N ALA A 335 104.00 97.47 116.25
CA ALA A 335 105.23 97.14 116.97
C ALA A 335 106.39 98.07 116.57
N GLU A 336 106.53 98.41 115.29
CA GLU A 336 107.49 99.40 114.80
C GLU A 336 107.20 100.80 115.38
N LEU A 337 105.94 101.22 115.46
CA LEU A 337 105.54 102.48 116.10
C LEU A 337 105.77 102.50 117.63
N GLU A 338 105.59 101.37 118.31
CA GLU A 338 105.86 101.24 119.74
C GLU A 338 107.37 101.18 120.03
N GLN A 339 108.16 100.59 119.13
CA GLN A 339 109.62 100.63 119.16
C GLN A 339 110.16 102.04 118.88
N GLU A 340 109.65 102.74 117.86
CA GLU A 340 109.98 104.15 117.60
C GLU A 340 109.65 105.03 118.81
N ARG A 341 108.50 104.81 119.47
CA ARG A 341 108.13 105.51 120.71
C ARG A 341 109.09 105.22 121.87
N GLN A 342 109.54 103.98 122.01
CA GLN A 342 110.58 103.63 122.99
C GLN A 342 111.89 104.35 122.65
N THR A 343 112.35 104.31 121.40
CA THR A 343 113.58 105.02 121.01
C THR A 343 113.49 106.54 121.13
N THR A 344 112.33 107.16 120.89
CA THR A 344 112.16 108.60 121.16
C THR A 344 112.18 108.90 122.66
N SER A 345 111.57 108.05 123.50
CA SER A 345 111.65 108.22 124.96
C SER A 345 113.07 108.05 125.48
N GLU A 346 113.81 107.04 124.99
CA GLU A 346 115.21 106.82 125.30
C GLU A 346 116.08 107.97 124.81
N MET A 347 115.82 108.52 123.61
CA MET A 347 116.51 109.71 123.08
C MET A 347 116.19 110.98 123.86
N GLU A 348 114.95 111.18 124.34
CA GLU A 348 114.60 112.32 125.20
C GLU A 348 115.29 112.22 126.57
N GLU A 349 115.35 111.04 127.18
CA GLU A 349 116.19 110.81 128.37
C GLU A 349 117.67 111.03 128.07
N ARG A 350 118.16 110.58 126.90
CA ARG A 350 119.55 110.80 126.47
C ARG A 350 119.86 112.27 126.24
N ILE A 351 118.95 113.05 125.67
CA ILE A 351 119.11 114.49 125.45
C ILE A 351 119.18 115.24 126.79
N ASN A 352 118.36 114.87 127.77
CA ASN A 352 118.44 115.45 129.12
C ASN A 352 119.75 115.09 129.84
N GLN A 353 120.23 113.84 129.70
CA GLN A 353 121.53 113.41 130.23
C GLN A 353 122.68 114.15 129.53
N LEU A 354 122.67 114.22 128.20
CA LEU A 354 123.69 114.90 127.40
C LEU A 354 123.70 116.42 127.63
N GLN A 355 122.55 117.06 127.91
CA GLN A 355 122.54 118.47 128.33
C GLN A 355 123.26 118.69 129.66
N SER A 356 123.23 117.72 130.59
CA SER A 356 124.03 117.78 131.81
C SER A 356 125.53 117.48 131.58
N GLU A 357 125.86 116.67 130.58
CA GLU A 357 127.25 116.28 130.28
C GLU A 357 127.97 117.26 129.35
N ILE A 358 127.23 118.06 128.56
CA ILE A 358 127.77 119.10 127.65
C ILE A 358 128.42 120.27 128.40
N ASP A 359 127.94 120.63 129.59
CA ASP A 359 128.53 121.70 130.41
C ASP A 359 129.87 121.28 131.05
N GLU A 360 130.10 119.99 131.35
CA GLU A 360 131.40 119.50 131.86
C GLU A 360 132.39 119.10 130.74
N LEU A 361 131.92 118.81 129.52
CA LEU A 361 132.75 118.25 128.44
C LEU A 361 133.09 119.23 127.30
N GLN A 362 133.03 120.54 127.52
CA GLN A 362 133.74 121.53 126.69
C GLN A 362 135.30 121.44 126.79
N ALA A 363 135.83 120.36 127.38
CA ALA A 363 137.21 120.31 127.86
C ALA A 363 138.03 119.05 127.47
N ARG A 364 137.73 118.34 126.35
CA ARG A 364 138.77 117.62 125.56
C ARG A 364 138.29 116.94 124.25
N MET A 365 139.08 117.18 123.20
CA MET A 365 139.62 116.23 122.19
C MET A 365 138.66 115.23 121.51
N GLU A 366 138.41 115.31 120.20
CA GLU A 366 139.30 115.18 119.01
C GLU A 366 139.36 113.75 118.43
N GLN A 367 139.25 113.69 117.09
CA GLN A 367 139.81 112.66 116.19
C GLN A 367 139.61 111.17 116.55
N HIS A 368 138.75 110.47 115.80
CA HIS A 368 139.26 109.49 114.82
C HIS A 368 138.22 109.00 113.82
N ALA A 369 138.73 108.35 112.77
CA ALA A 369 138.02 107.51 111.80
C ALA A 369 138.78 106.14 111.79
N PRO A 370 138.75 105.31 110.72
CA PRO A 370 137.67 105.08 109.77
C PRO A 370 137.06 103.62 109.70
N PRO A 371 137.54 102.61 108.91
CA PRO A 371 136.63 101.94 107.96
C PRO A 371 136.60 100.36 108.04
N PRO A 372 136.81 99.54 106.96
CA PRO A 372 135.78 99.03 106.03
C PRO A 372 135.94 97.52 105.65
N GLU A 373 135.47 97.17 104.44
CA GLU A 373 135.94 96.11 103.53
C GLU A 373 135.54 94.66 103.90
N SER A 374 134.86 93.90 103.02
CA SER A 374 135.16 93.50 101.62
C SER A 374 136.34 92.51 101.50
N ALA A 375 136.25 91.41 100.74
CA ALA A 375 135.06 90.82 100.11
C ALA A 375 135.15 89.28 99.90
N PRO A 376 135.68 88.74 98.79
CA PRO A 376 134.85 87.84 97.98
C PRO A 376 135.43 86.45 97.70
N GLN A 377 134.55 85.44 97.45
CA GLN A 377 134.89 84.27 96.64
C GLN A 377 133.67 83.48 96.10
N THR A 378 133.93 82.65 95.08
CA THR A 378 133.02 81.73 94.36
C THR A 378 133.66 80.31 94.37
N PRO A 379 133.15 79.20 93.76
CA PRO A 379 131.92 78.98 92.96
C PRO A 379 131.16 77.63 93.23
N ARG A 380 130.11 77.38 92.41
CA ARG A 380 129.41 76.11 92.03
C ARG A 380 129.91 74.73 92.54
N ALA A 381 128.96 73.83 92.90
CA ALA A 381 128.80 72.48 92.30
C ALA A 381 127.54 71.68 92.77
N ASN A 382 127.04 70.77 91.90
CA ASN A 382 126.30 69.51 92.13
C ASN A 382 125.00 69.40 92.97
N GLY A 383 124.18 68.39 92.62
CA GLY A 383 123.37 67.64 93.60
C GLY A 383 121.95 67.26 93.18
N SER A 384 121.62 65.96 93.17
CA SER A 384 120.24 65.44 93.14
C SER A 384 120.09 64.41 94.26
N LEU A 385 118.99 64.43 95.04
CA LEU A 385 118.38 63.22 95.62
C LEU A 385 116.98 63.42 96.27
N MET A 386 116.18 62.35 96.23
CA MET A 386 115.15 61.86 97.18
C MET A 386 113.98 62.74 97.73
N ARG A 387 112.75 62.37 97.30
CA ARG A 387 111.72 61.55 98.03
C ARG A 387 111.70 61.52 99.57
N PRO A 388 110.51 61.41 100.22
CA PRO A 388 109.75 60.12 100.37
C PRO A 388 108.21 60.27 100.20
N SER A 389 107.30 59.26 100.20
CA SER A 389 107.31 57.79 99.95
C SER A 389 105.84 57.25 99.91
N SER A 390 105.33 56.67 98.80
CA SER A 390 105.11 55.20 98.56
C SER A 390 103.85 54.53 99.19
N PRO A 391 103.35 53.36 98.71
CA PRO A 391 103.76 52.48 97.58
C PRO A 391 102.75 52.57 96.39
N PHE A 392 102.33 51.61 95.53
CA PHE A 392 102.63 50.19 95.17
C PHE A 392 102.21 50.02 93.67
N ALA A 393 103.07 49.65 92.70
CA ALA A 393 103.49 48.32 92.20
C ALA A 393 102.43 47.55 91.33
N THR A 394 102.72 46.91 90.17
CA THR A 394 104.00 46.64 89.44
C THR A 394 103.80 46.24 87.93
N PRO A 395 104.84 46.27 87.03
CA PRO A 395 104.73 46.02 85.56
C PRO A 395 105.78 45.01 84.96
N SER A 396 106.23 45.20 83.68
CA SER A 396 107.41 44.61 82.94
C SER A 396 107.22 43.33 82.08
N SER A 397 108.01 42.95 81.02
CA SER A 397 109.21 43.50 80.31
C SER A 397 109.38 42.96 78.84
N MET A 398 110.59 42.99 78.22
CA MET A 398 110.87 43.01 76.75
C MET A 398 111.73 41.84 76.14
N ARG A 399 111.76 41.80 74.79
CA ARG A 399 112.56 41.05 73.76
C ARG A 399 113.90 40.34 74.13
N ALA A 400 114.14 39.17 73.50
CA ALA A 400 115.47 38.67 73.06
C ALA A 400 115.36 37.65 71.88
N LYS A 401 116.49 37.25 71.26
CA LYS A 401 116.57 36.26 70.14
C LYS A 401 117.18 34.92 70.60
N GLY A 402 116.88 33.82 69.91
CA GLY A 402 117.55 32.51 70.02
C GLY A 402 117.37 31.67 68.75
N ALA A 403 118.29 30.73 68.49
CA ALA A 403 118.28 29.85 67.31
C ALA A 403 117.93 28.39 67.68
N ILE A 404 117.40 27.63 66.71
CA ILE A 404 116.85 26.27 66.91
C ILE A 404 117.79 25.20 66.32
N THR A 405 117.88 24.05 66.99
CA THR A 405 118.75 22.92 66.65
C THR A 405 118.05 21.84 65.82
N THR A 406 118.86 21.00 65.15
CA THR A 406 118.46 20.07 64.08
C THR A 406 117.42 19.01 64.46
N THR A 407 117.27 18.65 65.74
CA THR A 407 116.26 17.68 66.20
C THR A 407 114.84 18.17 65.93
N GLN A 408 114.58 19.47 66.03
CA GLN A 408 113.23 20.03 65.87
C GLN A 408 112.74 20.03 64.41
N ALA A 409 113.66 19.95 63.45
CA ALA A 409 113.32 19.83 62.02
C ALA A 409 112.81 18.42 61.63
N LEU A 410 113.27 17.37 62.31
CA LEU A 410 112.78 16.00 62.07
C LEU A 410 111.35 15.81 62.59
N ASP A 411 111.03 16.41 63.74
CA ASP A 411 109.70 16.35 64.34
C ASP A 411 108.66 17.10 63.47
N GLN A 412 109.04 18.27 62.95
CA GLN A 412 108.26 18.98 61.92
C GLN A 412 108.06 18.15 60.64
N LEU A 413 109.07 17.39 60.19
CA LEU A 413 108.95 16.53 59.01
C LEU A 413 107.97 15.37 59.25
N TYR A 414 107.90 14.82 60.46
CA TYR A 414 106.87 13.84 60.83
C TYR A 414 105.47 14.47 60.97
N GLN A 415 105.34 15.67 61.53
CA GLN A 415 104.06 16.40 61.54
C GLN A 415 103.55 16.68 60.12
N VAL A 416 104.41 17.15 59.20
CA VAL A 416 104.05 17.39 57.80
C VAL A 416 103.66 16.10 57.08
N LYS A 417 104.30 14.97 57.37
CA LYS A 417 103.86 13.65 56.85
C LYS A 417 102.49 13.24 57.40
N GLY A 418 102.21 13.52 58.68
CA GLY A 418 100.90 13.31 59.28
C GLY A 418 99.80 14.15 58.61
N GLN A 419 100.06 15.45 58.45
CA GLN A 419 99.16 16.39 57.78
C GLN A 419 98.91 16.00 56.31
N LEU A 420 99.96 15.59 55.58
CA LEU A 420 99.81 15.09 54.21
C LEU A 420 98.98 13.80 54.13
N ALA A 421 99.03 12.93 55.14
CA ALA A 421 98.21 11.74 55.21
C ALA A 421 96.74 12.05 55.55
N THR A 422 96.47 13.03 56.43
CA THR A 422 95.10 13.48 56.70
C THR A 422 94.50 14.21 55.52
N GLU A 423 95.26 15.07 54.83
CA GLU A 423 94.79 15.74 53.61
C GLU A 423 94.52 14.74 52.48
N LYS A 424 95.38 13.73 52.28
CA LYS A 424 95.10 12.67 51.30
C LYS A 424 93.83 11.87 51.61
N ARG A 425 93.51 11.64 52.89
CA ARG A 425 92.21 11.05 53.28
C ARG A 425 91.05 12.00 53.03
N ARG A 426 91.17 13.27 53.42
CA ARG A 426 90.15 14.29 53.19
C ARG A 426 89.83 14.46 51.71
N ASN A 427 90.85 14.47 50.85
CA ASN A 427 90.69 14.61 49.41
C ASN A 427 90.11 13.34 48.75
N ALA A 428 90.42 12.16 49.28
CA ALA A 428 89.75 10.92 48.87
C ALA A 428 88.27 10.90 49.26
N GLN A 429 87.93 11.33 50.49
CA GLN A 429 86.54 11.45 50.95
C GLN A 429 85.77 12.52 50.15
N LEU A 430 86.38 13.65 49.82
CA LEU A 430 85.77 14.65 48.93
C LEU A 430 85.58 14.14 47.49
N SER A 431 86.48 13.29 46.98
CA SER A 431 86.27 12.61 45.70
C SER A 431 85.09 11.64 45.78
N GLU A 432 85.02 10.83 46.85
CA GLU A 432 83.92 9.88 47.09
C GLU A 432 82.58 10.61 47.28
N GLU A 433 82.54 11.76 47.96
CA GLU A 433 81.36 12.63 48.06
C GLU A 433 80.96 13.22 46.71
N LEU A 434 81.93 13.63 45.86
CA LEU A 434 81.65 14.13 44.51
C LEU A 434 81.17 13.02 43.56
N ASP A 435 81.75 11.82 43.62
CA ASP A 435 81.34 10.66 42.82
C ASP A 435 79.94 10.18 43.24
N ASN A 436 79.61 10.23 44.54
CA ASN A 436 78.26 9.97 45.04
C ASN A 436 77.26 11.08 44.61
N MET A 437 77.66 12.35 44.56
CA MET A 437 76.80 13.40 44.00
C MET A 437 76.64 13.30 42.48
N MET A 438 77.68 12.91 41.75
CA MET A 438 77.64 12.72 40.30
C MET A 438 76.74 11.55 39.93
N THR A 439 76.87 10.40 40.60
CA THR A 439 75.96 9.25 40.39
C THR A 439 74.51 9.55 40.83
N ALA A 440 74.30 10.37 41.88
CA ALA A 440 72.96 10.85 42.24
C ALA A 440 72.37 11.81 41.19
N LEU A 441 73.19 12.64 40.54
CA LEU A 441 72.78 13.51 39.43
C LEU A 441 72.51 12.70 38.15
N GLU A 442 73.32 11.69 37.83
CA GLU A 442 73.10 10.76 36.71
C GLU A 442 71.81 9.95 36.91
N ALA A 443 71.51 9.51 38.13
CA ALA A 443 70.25 8.85 38.47
C ALA A 443 69.02 9.79 38.36
N LYS A 444 69.23 11.12 38.43
CA LYS A 444 68.19 12.15 38.24
C LYS A 444 68.17 12.78 36.85
N ALA A 445 69.18 12.51 36.01
CA ALA A 445 69.22 12.97 34.63
C ALA A 445 68.00 12.58 33.78
N PRO A 446 67.47 11.33 33.83
CA PRO A 446 66.26 10.99 33.07
C PRO A 446 65.03 11.77 33.56
N GLU A 447 64.84 11.93 34.87
CA GLU A 447 63.74 12.71 35.45
C GLU A 447 63.80 14.19 35.04
N ILE A 448 65.00 14.75 34.94
CA ILE A 448 65.23 16.12 34.41
C ILE A 448 64.96 16.19 32.90
N GLN A 449 65.31 15.15 32.14
CA GLN A 449 65.07 15.09 30.70
C GLN A 449 63.57 14.92 30.37
N ASP A 450 62.85 14.06 31.10
CA ASP A 450 61.42 13.88 30.97
C ASP A 450 60.70 15.21 31.24
N LEU A 451 61.02 15.89 32.36
CA LEU A 451 60.50 17.23 32.68
C LEU A 451 60.86 18.31 31.64
N GLN A 452 62.01 18.20 30.97
CA GLN A 452 62.35 19.09 29.85
C GLN A 452 61.46 18.81 28.63
N THR A 453 61.24 17.54 28.27
CA THR A 453 60.35 17.20 27.15
C THR A 453 58.87 17.53 27.43
N GLU A 454 58.40 17.38 28.67
CA GLU A 454 57.07 17.84 29.09
C GLU A 454 56.96 19.37 29.01
N ALA A 455 57.98 20.10 29.48
CA ALA A 455 58.02 21.56 29.36
C ALA A 455 58.14 22.07 27.92
N GLU A 456 58.73 21.28 27.00
CA GLU A 456 58.76 21.58 25.56
C GLU A 456 57.41 21.27 24.90
N GLN A 457 56.79 20.11 25.19
CA GLN A 457 55.44 19.79 24.72
C GLN A 457 54.40 20.83 25.18
N LEU A 458 54.44 21.24 26.45
CA LEU A 458 53.57 22.30 26.97
C LEU A 458 53.82 23.67 26.30
N ARG A 459 55.04 23.95 25.83
CA ARG A 459 55.32 25.16 25.03
C ARG A 459 54.78 25.06 23.60
N GLU A 460 54.87 23.88 22.99
CA GLU A 460 54.25 23.62 21.68
C GLU A 460 52.72 23.69 21.77
N GLU A 461 52.11 23.16 22.83
CA GLU A 461 50.67 23.30 23.08
C GLU A 461 50.27 24.75 23.36
N ILE A 462 51.03 25.51 24.16
CA ILE A 462 50.77 26.94 24.42
C ILE A 462 50.89 27.78 23.14
N THR A 463 51.90 27.52 22.30
CA THR A 463 52.05 28.24 21.01
C THR A 463 50.91 27.89 20.05
N ARG A 464 50.56 26.60 19.91
CA ARG A 464 49.41 26.15 19.11
C ARG A 464 48.07 26.69 19.61
N MET A 465 47.89 26.80 20.93
CA MET A 465 46.72 27.44 21.54
C MET A 465 46.70 28.95 21.27
N SER A 466 47.85 29.61 21.25
CA SER A 466 47.99 31.03 20.90
C SER A 466 47.65 31.27 19.42
N GLU A 467 48.13 30.42 18.51
CA GLU A 467 47.79 30.46 17.08
C GLU A 467 46.29 30.23 16.84
N LEU A 468 45.71 29.22 17.49
CA LEU A 468 44.27 28.94 17.40
C LEU A 468 43.43 30.12 17.93
N SER A 469 43.87 30.73 19.03
CA SER A 469 43.25 31.94 19.60
C SER A 469 43.36 33.14 18.66
N GLN A 470 44.53 33.39 18.07
CA GLN A 470 44.73 34.45 17.09
C GLN A 470 43.86 34.26 15.84
N ASN A 471 43.83 33.03 15.29
CA ASN A 471 42.97 32.70 14.15
C ASN A 471 41.49 32.93 14.48
N SER A 472 41.04 32.54 15.67
CA SER A 472 39.67 32.78 16.14
C SER A 472 39.35 34.28 16.28
N PHE A 473 40.28 35.09 16.81
CA PHE A 473 40.12 36.55 16.84
C PHE A 473 40.07 37.17 15.43
N GLU A 474 40.91 36.70 14.51
CA GLU A 474 40.88 37.14 13.12
C GLU A 474 39.57 36.77 12.42
N GLU A 475 39.07 35.56 12.58
CA GLU A 475 37.78 35.12 12.02
C GLU A 475 36.61 35.93 12.60
N ARG A 476 36.59 36.13 13.92
CA ARG A 476 35.62 36.99 14.60
C ARG A 476 35.65 38.42 14.06
N ASP A 477 36.83 38.97 13.79
CA ASP A 477 36.98 40.33 13.28
C ASP A 477 36.66 40.43 11.78
N LYS A 478 36.96 39.39 10.99
CA LYS A 478 36.50 39.25 9.59
C LYS A 478 34.97 39.20 9.56
N ALA A 479 34.34 38.39 10.42
CA ALA A 479 32.88 38.31 10.57
C ALA A 479 32.27 39.65 11.03
N LYS A 480 32.88 40.35 12.00
CA LYS A 480 32.42 41.66 12.48
C LYS A 480 32.52 42.76 11.41
N ARG A 481 33.52 42.70 10.53
CA ARG A 481 33.62 43.58 9.35
C ARG A 481 32.55 43.25 8.31
N ALA A 482 32.31 41.97 8.05
CA ALA A 482 31.24 41.51 7.15
C ALA A 482 29.85 41.92 7.66
N ALA A 483 29.56 41.74 8.96
CA ALA A 483 28.31 42.17 9.59
C ALA A 483 28.09 43.69 9.42
N ARG A 484 29.07 44.53 9.76
CA ARG A 484 28.99 45.98 9.54
C ARG A 484 28.78 46.38 8.08
N LYS A 485 29.38 45.65 7.13
CA LYS A 485 29.15 45.89 5.69
C LYS A 485 27.71 45.51 5.30
N ALA A 486 27.16 44.43 5.85
CA ALA A 486 25.77 44.03 5.63
C ALA A 486 24.78 45.00 6.27
N GLU A 487 25.02 45.48 7.50
CA GLU A 487 24.23 46.53 8.16
C GLU A 487 24.23 47.83 7.33
N SER A 488 25.39 48.25 6.82
CA SER A 488 25.50 49.43 5.95
C SER A 488 24.79 49.24 4.60
N ALA A 489 24.82 48.05 4.02
CA ALA A 489 24.09 47.72 2.79
C ALA A 489 22.56 47.66 3.03
N LEU A 490 22.14 47.17 4.20
CA LEU A 490 20.74 47.15 4.61
C LEU A 490 20.22 48.57 4.84
N ALA A 491 20.96 49.42 5.56
CA ALA A 491 20.59 50.80 5.84
C ALA A 491 20.47 51.65 4.55
N THR A 492 21.40 51.46 3.61
CA THR A 492 21.33 52.12 2.30
C THR A 492 20.12 51.63 1.48
N SER A 493 19.90 50.32 1.37
CA SER A 493 18.71 49.78 0.71
C SER A 493 17.38 50.17 1.38
N GLN A 494 17.36 50.34 2.71
CA GLN A 494 16.22 50.88 3.45
C GLN A 494 15.97 52.37 3.14
N SER A 495 17.04 53.17 2.99
CA SER A 495 16.89 54.57 2.55
C SER A 495 16.40 54.66 1.10
N GLU A 496 16.92 53.85 0.18
CA GLU A 496 16.48 53.76 -1.21
C GLU A 496 15.01 53.33 -1.33
N THR A 497 14.59 52.29 -0.60
CA THR A 497 13.19 51.82 -0.63
C THR A 497 12.22 52.84 -0.02
N ASN A 498 12.64 53.62 0.98
CA ASN A 498 11.84 54.73 1.47
C ASN A 498 11.76 55.89 0.45
N ILE A 499 12.87 56.25 -0.20
CA ILE A 499 12.87 57.25 -1.30
C ILE A 499 11.93 56.80 -2.43
N LEU A 500 12.01 55.55 -2.86
CA LEU A 500 11.12 55.00 -3.90
C LEU A 500 9.64 55.00 -3.48
N ARG A 501 9.33 54.73 -2.20
CA ARG A 501 7.97 54.88 -1.66
C ARG A 501 7.47 56.33 -1.72
N THR A 502 8.31 57.30 -1.35
CA THR A 502 7.95 58.72 -1.45
C THR A 502 7.75 59.15 -2.90
N GLN A 503 8.61 58.73 -3.83
CA GLN A 503 8.47 59.02 -5.26
C GLN A 503 7.21 58.40 -5.89
N LEU A 504 6.88 57.14 -5.57
CA LEU A 504 5.64 56.49 -6.03
C LEU A 504 4.39 57.21 -5.50
N ARG A 505 4.44 57.63 -4.24
CA ARG A 505 3.38 58.40 -3.59
C ARG A 505 3.21 59.78 -4.24
N ASP A 506 4.32 60.50 -4.44
CA ASP A 506 4.36 61.81 -5.09
C ASP A 506 3.82 61.75 -6.52
N LEU A 507 4.24 60.77 -7.31
CA LEU A 507 3.68 60.50 -8.64
C LEU A 507 2.16 60.21 -8.57
N GLY A 508 1.72 59.49 -7.54
CA GLY A 508 0.29 59.29 -7.24
C GLY A 508 -0.46 60.61 -6.95
N THR A 509 0.15 61.56 -6.23
CA THR A 509 -0.46 62.89 -6.01
C THR A 509 -0.62 63.66 -7.32
N GLN A 510 0.39 63.62 -8.20
CA GLN A 510 0.39 64.27 -9.51
C GLN A 510 -0.68 63.67 -10.43
N ILE A 511 -0.74 62.34 -10.53
CA ILE A 511 -1.74 61.65 -11.37
C ILE A 511 -3.16 61.96 -10.88
N ASN A 512 -3.42 61.90 -9.58
CA ASN A 512 -4.74 62.22 -9.02
C ASN A 512 -5.12 63.70 -9.25
N MET A 513 -4.18 64.64 -9.11
CA MET A 513 -4.39 66.05 -9.44
C MET A 513 -4.77 66.21 -10.91
N LEU A 514 -3.97 65.69 -11.83
CA LEU A 514 -4.19 65.86 -13.27
C LEU A 514 -5.50 65.22 -13.74
N LEU A 515 -5.84 64.02 -13.25
CA LEU A 515 -7.11 63.37 -13.55
C LEU A 515 -8.31 64.19 -13.04
N PHE A 516 -8.24 64.72 -11.81
CA PHE A 516 -9.31 65.54 -11.25
C PHE A 516 -9.42 66.90 -11.95
N GLN A 517 -8.30 67.49 -12.36
CA GLN A 517 -8.27 68.74 -13.13
C GLN A 517 -8.85 68.56 -14.55
N ILE A 518 -8.62 67.42 -15.20
CA ILE A 518 -9.27 67.08 -16.48
C ILE A 518 -10.79 66.97 -16.29
N HIS A 519 -11.25 66.20 -15.31
CA HIS A 519 -12.68 66.07 -14.96
C HIS A 519 -13.34 67.44 -14.64
N ALA A 520 -12.62 68.32 -13.93
CA ALA A 520 -13.08 69.68 -13.63
C ALA A 520 -13.09 70.62 -14.86
N MET A 521 -12.26 70.36 -15.88
CA MET A 521 -12.31 71.07 -17.16
C MET A 521 -13.43 70.55 -18.06
N GLU A 522 -13.70 69.24 -18.07
CA GLU A 522 -14.77 68.63 -18.87
C GLU A 522 -16.17 69.01 -18.37
N LYS A 523 -16.36 69.09 -17.04
CA LYS A 523 -17.60 69.62 -16.43
C LYS A 523 -17.76 71.13 -16.56
N GLY A 524 -16.64 71.86 -16.62
CA GLY A 524 -16.60 73.30 -16.41
C GLY A 524 -16.57 73.66 -14.92
N THR A 525 -15.69 74.58 -14.54
CA THR A 525 -15.32 74.80 -13.12
C THR A 525 -16.48 75.34 -12.27
N ASP A 526 -17.42 76.06 -12.87
CA ASP A 526 -18.61 76.61 -12.22
C ASP A 526 -19.73 75.56 -11.98
N GLN A 527 -19.52 74.30 -12.36
CA GLN A 527 -20.50 73.19 -12.25
C GLN A 527 -20.06 72.06 -11.29
N LEU A 528 -18.93 72.22 -10.58
CA LEU A 528 -18.55 71.30 -9.51
C LEU A 528 -19.46 71.51 -8.30
N THR A 529 -19.78 70.42 -7.58
CA THR A 529 -20.39 70.53 -6.25
C THR A 529 -19.36 71.00 -5.23
N ASP A 530 -19.81 71.57 -4.10
CA ASP A 530 -18.93 72.04 -3.03
C ASP A 530 -17.92 70.96 -2.59
N GLU A 531 -18.35 69.70 -2.50
CA GLU A 531 -17.50 68.53 -2.22
C GLU A 531 -16.42 68.30 -3.29
N GLU A 532 -16.73 68.45 -4.58
CA GLU A 532 -15.76 68.36 -5.66
C GLU A 532 -14.76 69.53 -5.64
N THR A 533 -15.21 70.75 -5.28
CA THR A 533 -14.31 71.91 -5.13
C THR A 533 -13.38 71.77 -3.92
N PHE A 534 -13.88 71.24 -2.80
CA PHE A 534 -13.08 70.96 -1.61
C PHE A 534 -12.02 69.89 -1.88
N ARG A 535 -12.40 68.82 -2.60
CA ARG A 535 -11.47 67.76 -3.01
C ARG A 535 -10.37 68.27 -3.96
N LEU A 536 -10.70 69.20 -4.87
CA LEU A 536 -9.68 69.89 -5.69
C LEU A 536 -8.71 70.69 -4.81
N GLN A 537 -9.18 71.37 -3.76
CA GLN A 537 -8.31 72.12 -2.83
C GLN A 537 -7.43 71.21 -1.96
N GLN A 538 -7.91 70.04 -1.52
CA GLN A 538 -7.09 69.03 -0.83
C GLN A 538 -6.00 68.48 -1.76
N LEU A 539 -6.36 68.10 -2.99
CA LEU A 539 -5.38 67.61 -3.97
C LEU A 539 -4.36 68.70 -4.33
N GLN A 540 -4.72 70.00 -4.32
CA GLN A 540 -3.76 71.12 -4.50
C GLN A 540 -2.76 71.26 -3.34
N LYS A 541 -3.03 70.64 -2.18
CA LYS A 541 -2.08 70.47 -1.06
C LYS A 541 -1.39 69.10 -1.07
N GLY A 542 -1.55 68.29 -2.11
CA GLY A 542 -1.00 66.92 -2.17
C GLY A 542 -1.70 65.92 -1.22
N GLU A 543 -2.83 66.30 -0.63
CA GLU A 543 -3.62 65.45 0.27
C GLU A 543 -4.54 64.53 -0.57
N ILE A 544 -4.14 63.26 -0.75
CA ILE A 544 -4.99 62.23 -1.42
C ILE A 544 -6.07 61.71 -0.45
N SER A 545 -5.75 61.65 0.85
CA SER A 545 -6.67 61.40 1.96
C SER A 545 -6.20 62.19 3.19
N GLU A 546 -7.09 62.31 4.18
CA GLU A 546 -6.93 63.22 5.34
C GLU A 546 -5.74 62.88 6.24
N GLU A 547 -5.41 61.60 6.39
CA GLU A 547 -4.23 61.12 7.14
C GLU A 547 -2.97 61.00 6.25
N ALA A 548 -3.07 61.19 4.93
CA ALA A 548 -2.08 60.65 4.00
C ALA A 548 -0.65 61.14 4.27
N LEU A 549 -0.45 62.38 4.75
CA LEU A 549 0.86 62.99 4.94
C LEU A 549 1.43 62.85 6.37
N SER A 550 0.73 62.19 7.31
CA SER A 550 1.13 62.10 8.73
C SER A 550 2.52 61.52 8.95
N ASP A 551 2.88 60.52 8.16
CA ASP A 551 4.08 59.69 8.36
C ASP A 551 5.34 60.32 7.73
N MET A 552 5.20 61.49 7.12
CA MET A 552 6.26 62.21 6.42
C MET A 552 6.78 63.35 7.31
N SER A 553 8.11 63.54 7.36
CA SER A 553 8.70 64.75 7.97
C SER A 553 8.16 66.02 7.30
N ASP A 554 7.96 67.09 8.07
CA ASP A 554 7.54 68.43 7.63
C ASP A 554 8.27 68.89 6.35
N THR A 555 9.56 68.57 6.25
CA THR A 555 10.40 68.84 5.07
C THR A 555 9.89 68.14 3.80
N HIS A 556 9.51 66.86 3.91
CA HIS A 556 9.01 66.04 2.82
C HIS A 556 7.55 66.38 2.50
N GLN A 557 6.73 66.71 3.51
CA GLN A 557 5.39 67.27 3.31
C GLN A 557 5.44 68.57 2.51
N PHE A 558 6.36 69.48 2.87
CA PHE A 558 6.58 70.74 2.17
C PHE A 558 7.02 70.51 0.72
N ILE A 559 7.93 69.57 0.45
CA ILE A 559 8.35 69.19 -0.91
C ILE A 559 7.15 68.69 -1.74
N THR A 560 6.33 67.79 -1.17
CA THR A 560 5.11 67.28 -1.83
C THR A 560 4.15 68.42 -2.20
N GLN A 561 3.85 69.29 -1.23
CA GLN A 561 2.96 70.45 -1.42
C GLN A 561 3.51 71.45 -2.46
N LYS A 562 4.73 71.93 -2.25
CA LYS A 562 5.31 73.06 -2.98
C LYS A 562 5.87 72.67 -4.33
N LEU A 563 6.58 71.55 -4.44
CA LEU A 563 7.42 71.26 -5.60
C LEU A 563 6.85 70.13 -6.47
N VAL A 564 6.06 69.22 -5.90
CA VAL A 564 5.43 68.08 -6.61
C VAL A 564 4.02 68.43 -7.13
N VAL A 565 3.20 69.12 -6.32
CA VAL A 565 1.81 69.58 -6.58
C VAL A 565 1.51 70.41 -7.86
N PHE A 566 1.57 69.91 -9.10
CA PHE A 566 1.20 70.70 -10.30
C PHE A 566 -0.17 70.36 -10.91
N LYS A 567 -0.86 71.37 -11.47
CA LYS A 567 -2.22 71.26 -12.05
C LYS A 567 -2.26 71.42 -13.58
N ASP A 568 -1.27 72.11 -14.14
CA ASP A 568 -1.17 72.44 -15.57
C ASP A 568 0.30 72.56 -15.98
N ILE A 569 0.55 72.65 -17.30
CA ILE A 569 1.93 72.71 -17.83
C ILE A 569 2.67 73.98 -17.36
N GLN A 570 1.96 75.08 -17.10
CA GLN A 570 2.57 76.34 -16.65
C GLN A 570 3.03 76.23 -15.18
N SER A 571 2.23 75.64 -14.30
CA SER A 571 2.60 75.36 -12.91
C SER A 571 3.69 74.27 -12.82
N LEU A 572 3.71 73.29 -13.73
CA LEU A 572 4.83 72.36 -13.87
C LEU A 572 6.12 73.10 -14.25
N GLN A 573 6.08 74.00 -15.24
CA GLN A 573 7.25 74.78 -15.66
C GLN A 573 7.77 75.68 -14.52
N ALA A 574 6.89 76.40 -13.83
CA ALA A 574 7.27 77.25 -12.70
C ALA A 574 7.86 76.44 -11.53
N LYS A 575 7.28 75.28 -11.19
CA LYS A 575 7.81 74.39 -10.15
C LYS A 575 9.12 73.71 -10.57
N ASN A 576 9.33 73.46 -11.86
CA ASN A 576 10.60 72.97 -12.39
C ASN A 576 11.69 74.05 -12.31
N GLU A 577 11.37 75.31 -12.57
CA GLU A 577 12.29 76.45 -12.37
C GLU A 577 12.64 76.63 -10.88
N GLU A 578 11.65 76.55 -9.98
CA GLU A 578 11.85 76.59 -8.53
C GLU A 578 12.72 75.40 -8.03
N LEU A 579 12.46 74.19 -8.53
CA LEU A 579 13.29 72.99 -8.26
C LEU A 579 14.73 73.14 -8.79
N LEU A 580 14.91 73.62 -10.02
CA LEU A 580 16.24 73.85 -10.61
C LEU A 580 17.00 74.97 -9.89
N ARG A 581 16.29 75.93 -9.29
CA ARG A 581 16.89 76.93 -8.42
C ARG A 581 17.31 76.32 -7.07
N ILE A 582 16.40 75.65 -6.37
CA ILE A 582 16.66 75.06 -5.05
C ILE A 582 17.76 73.99 -5.14
N THR A 583 17.78 73.15 -6.17
CA THR A 583 18.85 72.14 -6.35
C THR A 583 20.22 72.76 -6.63
N ARG A 584 20.30 73.91 -7.31
CA ARG A 584 21.56 74.67 -7.47
C ARG A 584 21.98 75.39 -6.20
N GLU A 585 21.04 75.97 -5.45
CA GLU A 585 21.32 76.59 -4.15
C GLU A 585 21.79 75.53 -3.14
N LEU A 586 21.17 74.35 -3.12
CA LEU A 586 21.58 73.20 -2.30
C LEU A 586 22.94 72.63 -2.73
N ALA A 587 23.20 72.49 -4.03
CA ALA A 587 24.51 72.01 -4.52
C ALA A 587 25.64 72.95 -4.09
N ASN A 588 25.47 74.26 -4.28
CA ASN A 588 26.43 75.27 -3.82
C ASN A 588 26.61 75.24 -2.28
N GLN A 589 25.54 74.97 -1.52
CA GLN A 589 25.62 74.82 -0.07
C GLN A 589 26.41 73.57 0.32
N LEU A 590 26.09 72.40 -0.25
CA LEU A 590 26.79 71.15 0.00
C LEU A 590 28.28 71.22 -0.40
N GLU A 591 28.61 71.78 -1.56
CA GLU A 591 30.01 72.03 -1.96
C GLU A 591 30.73 72.95 -0.95
N SER A 592 30.03 73.94 -0.39
CA SER A 592 30.61 74.82 0.64
C SER A 592 30.74 74.17 2.02
N GLU A 593 29.81 73.28 2.40
CA GLU A 593 29.86 72.52 3.66
C GLU A 593 30.91 71.41 3.58
N GLU A 594 31.04 70.72 2.44
CA GLU A 594 32.10 69.74 2.18
C GLU A 594 33.49 70.39 2.23
N ALA A 595 33.68 71.54 1.58
CA ALA A 595 34.93 72.30 1.67
C ALA A 595 35.23 72.84 3.08
N LEU A 596 34.21 73.12 3.90
CA LEU A 596 34.37 73.47 5.31
C LEU A 596 34.68 72.23 6.17
N ALA A 597 34.07 71.09 5.89
CA ALA A 597 34.29 69.82 6.58
C ALA A 597 35.70 69.28 6.31
N GLU A 598 36.14 69.24 5.04
CA GLU A 598 37.52 68.88 4.66
C GLU A 598 38.53 69.78 5.37
N LYS A 599 38.32 71.09 5.34
CA LYS A 599 39.17 72.07 6.05
C LYS A 599 39.17 71.88 7.56
N HIS A 600 38.05 71.49 8.17
CA HIS A 600 37.95 71.21 9.60
C HIS A 600 38.65 69.89 9.96
N GLN A 601 38.48 68.85 9.15
CA GLN A 601 39.13 67.55 9.35
C GLN A 601 40.65 67.65 9.15
N ALA A 602 41.12 68.32 8.08
CA ALA A 602 42.54 68.61 7.88
C ALA A 602 43.16 69.38 9.05
N LYS A 603 42.37 70.25 9.73
CA LYS A 603 42.80 70.91 10.96
C LYS A 603 42.83 69.93 12.15
N GLN A 604 41.83 69.07 12.33
CA GLN A 604 41.82 68.06 13.40
C GLN A 604 42.98 67.07 13.26
N ASP A 605 43.28 66.63 12.05
CA ASP A 605 44.43 65.77 11.74
C ASP A 605 45.75 66.49 12.04
N HIS A 606 45.86 67.79 11.73
CA HIS A 606 47.02 68.61 12.10
C HIS A 606 47.18 68.76 13.62
N ASP A 607 46.10 69.15 14.33
CA ASP A 607 46.04 69.28 15.79
C ASP A 607 46.35 67.94 16.50
N MET A 608 46.09 66.79 15.84
CA MET A 608 46.39 65.45 16.34
C MET A 608 47.85 65.05 16.06
N VAL A 609 48.36 65.34 14.87
CA VAL A 609 49.78 65.14 14.52
C VAL A 609 50.70 65.98 15.41
N GLU A 610 50.31 67.21 15.76
CA GLU A 610 51.08 68.04 16.69
C GLU A 610 51.14 67.41 18.09
N LYS A 611 50.02 66.92 18.63
CA LYS A 611 49.99 66.20 19.92
C LYS A 611 50.86 64.95 19.90
N LEU A 612 50.76 64.14 18.85
CA LEU A 612 51.61 62.95 18.69
C LEU A 612 53.10 63.31 18.58
N GLN A 613 53.45 64.43 17.94
CA GLN A 613 54.83 64.93 17.95
C GLN A 613 55.27 65.41 19.34
N GLN A 614 54.41 66.08 20.09
CA GLN A 614 54.68 66.50 21.47
C GLN A 614 54.88 65.29 22.40
N GLU A 615 53.99 64.29 22.34
CA GLU A 615 54.10 63.02 23.08
C GLU A 615 55.37 62.24 22.71
N LEU A 616 55.67 62.10 21.42
CA LEU A 616 56.90 61.43 20.97
C LEU A 616 58.14 62.22 21.42
N SER A 617 58.08 63.56 21.42
CA SER A 617 59.15 64.38 22.00
C SER A 617 59.35 64.09 23.50
N HIS A 618 58.27 64.05 24.30
CA HIS A 618 58.28 63.71 25.73
C HIS A 618 58.90 62.33 25.97
N MET A 619 58.42 61.29 25.27
CA MET A 619 58.96 59.93 25.38
C MET A 619 60.46 59.86 25.02
N THR A 620 60.94 60.66 24.05
CA THR A 620 62.38 60.74 23.76
C THR A 620 63.17 61.53 24.80
N GLU A 621 62.53 62.43 25.57
CA GLU A 621 63.16 63.15 26.69
C GLU A 621 63.20 62.30 27.95
N GLU A 622 62.15 61.53 28.25
CA GLU A 622 62.17 60.49 29.26
C GLU A 622 63.22 59.43 28.94
N ALA A 623 63.30 58.92 27.70
CA ALA A 623 64.33 57.99 27.28
C ALA A 623 65.75 58.60 27.38
N ARG A 624 65.93 59.89 27.05
CA ARG A 624 67.19 60.62 27.27
C ARG A 624 67.50 60.82 28.76
N SER A 625 66.49 61.00 29.60
CA SER A 625 66.63 61.14 31.06
C SER A 625 67.02 59.82 31.73
N ILE A 626 66.31 58.74 31.41
CA ILE A 626 66.62 57.36 31.83
C ILE A 626 68.01 56.94 31.34
N LYS A 627 68.40 57.33 30.12
CA LYS A 627 69.77 57.11 29.64
C LYS A 627 70.80 57.89 30.48
N LYS A 628 70.55 59.15 30.80
CA LYS A 628 71.42 59.97 31.67
C LYS A 628 71.53 59.41 33.10
N THR A 629 70.46 58.90 33.70
CA THR A 629 70.53 58.27 35.04
C THR A 629 71.20 56.89 34.97
N MET A 630 70.99 56.10 33.90
CA MET A 630 71.75 54.87 33.68
C MET A 630 73.25 55.17 33.46
N GLU A 631 73.58 56.29 32.82
CA GLU A 631 74.97 56.77 32.67
C GLU A 631 75.52 57.31 33.99
N SER A 632 74.74 58.02 34.82
CA SER A 632 75.18 58.43 36.16
C SER A 632 75.44 57.22 37.04
N PHE A 633 74.52 56.25 37.13
CA PHE A 633 74.73 54.99 37.85
C PHE A 633 75.92 54.19 37.32
N LYS A 634 76.21 54.21 36.01
CA LYS A 634 77.46 53.63 35.47
C LYS A 634 78.68 54.40 35.99
N THR A 635 78.69 55.73 35.93
CA THR A 635 79.81 56.55 36.44
C THR A 635 79.98 56.46 37.95
N GLU A 636 78.91 56.33 38.73
CA GLU A 636 78.95 56.10 40.18
C GLU A 636 79.50 54.71 40.48
N ARG A 637 78.99 53.65 39.83
CA ARG A 637 79.50 52.28 39.96
C ARG A 637 80.98 52.19 39.56
N ASP A 638 81.40 52.88 38.50
CA ASP A 638 82.79 52.91 38.05
C ASP A 638 83.67 53.89 38.86
N MET A 639 83.07 54.89 39.53
CA MET A 639 83.71 55.67 40.60
C MET A 639 83.92 54.78 41.85
N PHE A 640 82.91 54.05 42.33
CA PHE A 640 83.05 53.10 43.44
C PHE A 640 84.05 51.99 43.13
N ARG A 641 84.08 51.50 41.88
CA ARG A 641 85.12 50.57 41.40
C ARG A 641 86.52 51.20 41.45
N ARG A 642 86.69 52.46 41.03
CA ARG A 642 87.94 53.22 41.22
C ARG A 642 88.26 53.46 42.69
N LEU A 643 87.28 53.79 43.53
CA LEU A 643 87.45 54.09 44.95
C LEU A 643 87.90 52.85 45.72
N LEU A 644 87.35 51.68 45.39
CA LEU A 644 87.78 50.38 45.91
C LEU A 644 89.16 49.97 45.38
N GLN A 645 89.49 50.26 44.12
CA GLN A 645 90.82 50.01 43.56
C GLN A 645 91.89 50.96 44.12
N GLN A 646 91.57 52.22 44.41
CA GLN A 646 92.49 53.17 45.07
C GLN A 646 92.62 52.87 46.57
N ARG A 647 91.54 52.52 47.27
CA ARG A 647 91.57 52.15 48.70
C ARG A 647 92.30 50.83 48.99
N GLY A 648 92.67 50.09 47.95
CA GLY A 648 93.56 48.92 48.04
C GLY A 648 95.06 49.26 48.05
N ILE A 649 95.49 50.47 47.66
CA ILE A 649 96.92 50.82 47.57
C ILE A 649 97.19 52.29 47.95
N HIS A 650 97.96 52.46 49.02
CA HIS A 650 98.32 53.73 49.70
C HIS A 650 97.19 54.37 50.53
N GLY A 651 97.55 54.82 51.71
CA GLY A 651 96.78 55.78 52.48
C GLY A 651 97.71 56.84 53.06
N ASP A 652 97.24 58.07 53.13
CA ASP A 652 97.70 59.08 54.09
C ASP A 652 96.57 60.10 54.29
N GLU A 653 96.23 60.47 55.53
CA GLU A 653 95.11 61.37 55.86
C GLU A 653 95.62 62.76 56.28
N ALA A 654 96.20 63.51 55.33
CA ALA A 654 96.58 64.90 55.58
C ALA A 654 96.52 65.80 54.33
N SER A 655 96.01 67.02 54.52
CA SER A 655 96.08 68.19 53.60
C SER A 655 95.10 68.24 52.42
N LEU A 656 93.92 68.83 52.61
CA LEU A 656 93.20 69.58 51.54
C LEU A 656 92.24 70.69 52.03
N MET A 657 92.46 71.25 53.24
CA MET A 657 91.56 72.26 53.86
C MET A 657 92.31 73.52 54.35
N ARG A 658 93.10 74.15 53.46
CA ARG A 658 93.66 75.51 53.72
C ARG A 658 94.02 76.27 52.44
N ASN A 659 93.07 76.99 51.85
CA ASN A 659 93.31 77.96 50.78
C ASN A 659 92.23 79.06 50.76
N SER A 660 92.47 80.20 51.42
CA SER A 660 91.78 81.49 51.21
C SER A 660 92.35 82.61 52.09
N ILE A 661 92.23 83.85 51.60
CA ILE A 661 92.55 85.15 52.24
C ILE A 661 94.06 85.45 52.46
N ALA A 662 94.54 86.52 51.83
CA ALA A 662 95.87 87.11 52.01
C ALA A 662 95.85 88.64 51.69
N GLY A 663 96.68 89.43 52.39
CA GLY A 663 96.78 90.90 52.29
C GLY A 663 95.68 91.66 53.07
N GLY A 664 95.95 92.76 53.79
CA GLY A 664 97.17 93.52 54.10
C GLY A 664 96.88 94.59 55.20
N GLU A 665 97.78 95.48 55.62
CA GLU A 665 99.23 95.58 55.33
C GLU A 665 100.05 96.11 56.54
N ARG A 666 100.63 97.33 56.53
CA ARG A 666 101.63 97.80 57.53
C ARG A 666 101.73 99.32 57.77
N LEU A 667 101.63 99.74 59.05
CA LEU A 667 102.49 100.73 59.77
C LEU A 667 102.57 102.20 59.20
N PRO A 668 103.30 103.18 59.81
CA PRO A 668 104.04 103.21 61.09
C PRO A 668 103.74 104.38 62.08
N LEU A 669 104.32 104.22 63.27
CA LEU A 669 104.74 105.16 64.34
C LEU A 669 104.69 106.69 64.11
N ALA A 670 104.31 107.41 65.18
CA ALA A 670 105.11 108.48 65.80
C ALA A 670 104.74 108.64 67.30
N SER A 671 105.54 109.36 68.09
CA SER A 671 105.36 109.61 69.53
C SER A 671 105.90 111.01 69.89
N ILE A 672 105.34 111.67 70.92
CA ILE A 672 106.04 112.40 72.01
C ILE A 672 105.07 113.27 72.84
N GLU A 673 105.43 113.48 74.11
CA GLU A 673 104.91 114.44 75.11
C GLU A 673 103.46 114.29 75.63
N ALA A 674 103.31 114.59 76.93
CA ALA A 674 102.09 114.37 77.71
C ALA A 674 101.98 115.38 78.85
N THR A 675 100.85 116.10 78.88
CA THR A 675 100.37 116.87 80.05
C THR A 675 98.86 117.13 79.99
N GLU A 676 98.28 117.22 78.80
CA GLU A 676 96.83 117.40 78.56
C GLU A 676 96.00 116.10 78.73
N GLN A 677 96.66 114.96 78.92
CA GLN A 677 96.02 113.64 78.81
C GLN A 677 95.01 113.31 79.94
N THR A 678 95.09 113.95 81.11
CA THR A 678 94.26 113.61 82.27
C THR A 678 92.80 114.08 82.14
N GLU A 679 92.56 115.26 81.58
CA GLU A 679 91.19 115.74 81.33
C GLU A 679 90.58 115.05 80.10
N ALA A 680 91.39 114.84 79.05
CA ALA A 680 91.01 114.05 77.89
C ALA A 680 90.63 112.60 78.24
N LEU A 681 91.34 111.96 79.18
CA LEU A 681 91.01 110.62 79.68
C LEU A 681 89.67 110.58 80.44
N ASN A 682 89.35 111.61 81.22
CA ASN A 682 88.07 111.68 81.94
C ASN A 682 86.88 111.91 81.00
N GLU A 683 87.04 112.75 79.97
CA GLU A 683 86.04 112.84 78.90
C GLU A 683 85.93 111.53 78.11
N ALA A 684 87.06 110.89 77.77
CA ALA A 684 87.07 109.63 77.03
C ALA A 684 86.40 108.50 77.82
N LEU A 685 86.62 108.40 79.14
CA LEU A 685 85.91 107.45 80.00
C LEU A 685 84.41 107.72 80.06
N ARG A 686 83.98 108.99 80.11
CA ARG A 686 82.55 109.34 80.14
C ARG A 686 81.87 109.09 78.79
N LYS A 687 82.58 109.35 77.68
CA LYS A 687 82.17 108.99 76.32
C LYS A 687 82.07 107.46 76.18
N LEU A 688 83.09 106.71 76.60
CA LEU A 688 83.11 105.25 76.60
C LEU A 688 82.01 104.62 77.47
N GLN A 689 81.66 105.22 78.62
CA GLN A 689 80.49 104.81 79.39
C GLN A 689 79.19 105.02 78.60
N SER A 690 78.99 106.20 78.00
CA SER A 690 77.81 106.44 77.16
C SER A 690 77.75 105.54 75.92
N GLU A 691 78.91 105.21 75.32
CA GLU A 691 79.02 104.26 74.20
C GLU A 691 78.72 102.83 74.65
N TYR A 692 79.13 102.43 75.85
CA TYR A 692 78.82 101.12 76.43
C TYR A 692 77.34 100.99 76.79
N ASP A 693 76.73 102.02 77.39
CA ASP A 693 75.31 102.02 77.71
C ASP A 693 74.45 102.09 76.43
N ASN A 694 74.82 102.90 75.43
CA ASN A 694 74.20 102.91 74.10
C ASN A 694 74.35 101.54 73.40
N TYR A 695 75.53 100.91 73.46
CA TYR A 695 75.75 99.57 72.90
C TYR A 695 74.92 98.51 73.62
N ARG A 696 74.75 98.64 74.95
CA ARG A 696 73.91 97.77 75.76
C ARG A 696 72.43 97.94 75.42
N GLU A 697 71.93 99.17 75.32
CA GLU A 697 70.54 99.42 74.90
C GLU A 697 70.29 98.95 73.46
N ALA A 698 71.25 99.11 72.55
CA ALA A 698 71.18 98.55 71.21
C ALA A 698 71.19 97.02 71.20
N GLN A 699 72.00 96.37 72.05
CA GLN A 699 72.01 94.91 72.22
C GLN A 699 70.69 94.40 72.84
N ASP A 700 70.16 95.06 73.86
CA ASP A 700 68.88 94.71 74.47
C ASP A 700 67.68 95.06 73.58
N GLY A 701 67.83 96.02 72.66
CA GLY A 701 66.94 96.28 71.53
C GLY A 701 66.93 95.14 70.52
N VAL A 702 68.09 94.81 69.93
CA VAL A 702 68.24 93.67 69.00
C VAL A 702 67.79 92.35 69.63
N ARG A 703 67.96 92.16 70.94
CA ARG A 703 67.44 90.98 71.68
C ARG A 703 65.93 90.98 71.87
N LYS A 704 65.24 92.13 71.82
CA LYS A 704 63.78 92.22 71.72
C LYS A 704 63.36 91.98 70.28
N ASP A 705 63.93 92.68 69.31
CA ASP A 705 63.60 92.52 67.89
C ASP A 705 63.71 91.06 67.43
N LEU A 706 64.77 90.34 67.85
CA LEU A 706 64.94 88.91 67.57
C LEU A 706 63.93 88.01 68.30
N ARG A 707 63.46 88.39 69.51
CA ARG A 707 62.38 87.66 70.20
C ARG A 707 61.05 87.90 69.53
N ASP A 708 60.73 89.15 69.22
CA ASP A 708 59.48 89.53 68.56
C ASP A 708 59.39 88.89 67.16
N GLN A 709 60.53 88.77 66.44
CA GLN A 709 60.64 87.99 65.21
C GLN A 709 60.47 86.47 65.42
N ILE A 710 61.08 85.89 66.46
CA ILE A 710 60.91 84.46 66.80
C ILE A 710 59.46 84.16 67.17
N ASP A 711 58.82 85.01 67.97
CA ASP A 711 57.45 84.85 68.41
C ASP A 711 56.47 85.03 67.24
N ALA A 712 56.69 86.04 66.38
CA ALA A 712 55.93 86.22 65.13
C ALA A 712 56.06 85.03 64.17
N LEU A 713 57.29 84.56 63.92
CA LEU A 713 57.53 83.36 63.10
C LEU A 713 56.95 82.09 63.74
N SER A 714 56.91 82.00 65.07
CA SER A 714 56.27 80.88 65.77
C SER A 714 54.75 80.91 65.60
N ALA A 715 54.13 82.09 65.66
CA ALA A 715 52.71 82.30 65.44
C ALA A 715 52.34 82.01 63.98
N GLU A 716 53.12 82.50 63.02
CA GLU A 716 52.96 82.20 61.60
C GLU A 716 53.09 80.70 61.33
N ARG A 717 54.16 80.04 61.81
CA ARG A 717 54.36 78.58 61.70
C ARG A 717 53.17 77.81 62.29
N ASN A 718 52.64 78.24 63.43
CA ASN A 718 51.50 77.58 64.07
C ASN A 718 50.21 77.82 63.27
N SER A 719 49.98 79.00 62.71
CA SER A 719 48.83 79.27 61.83
C SER A 719 48.89 78.41 60.55
N LEU A 720 50.02 78.42 59.83
CA LEU A 720 50.28 77.59 58.66
C LEU A 720 50.15 76.10 58.96
N GLN A 721 50.56 75.64 60.15
CA GLN A 721 50.35 74.26 60.58
C GLN A 721 48.88 73.95 60.84
N THR A 722 48.08 74.88 61.40
CA THR A 722 46.63 74.67 61.53
C THR A 722 45.91 74.67 60.18
N ASP A 723 46.31 75.54 59.24
CA ASP A 723 45.71 75.60 57.91
C ASP A 723 46.12 74.39 57.05
N LYS A 724 47.35 73.90 57.19
CA LYS A 724 47.79 72.61 56.64
C LYS A 724 46.94 71.44 57.16
N VAL A 725 46.57 71.44 58.44
CA VAL A 725 45.68 70.42 59.02
C VAL A 725 44.24 70.55 58.49
N LYS A 726 43.71 71.77 58.34
CA LYS A 726 42.39 72.01 57.72
C LYS A 726 42.37 71.53 56.26
N LEU A 727 43.31 71.99 55.44
CA LEU A 727 43.43 71.62 54.02
C LEU A 727 43.61 70.11 53.82
N HIS A 728 44.32 69.43 54.73
CA HIS A 728 44.45 67.97 54.69
C HIS A 728 43.17 67.23 55.10
N ALA A 729 42.38 67.78 56.02
CA ALA A 729 41.06 67.26 56.36
C ALA A 729 40.03 67.50 55.23
N GLU A 730 40.05 68.68 54.61
CA GLU A 730 39.23 69.02 53.44
C GLU A 730 39.60 68.15 52.23
N ALA A 731 40.88 67.95 51.96
CA ALA A 731 41.36 67.05 50.91
C ALA A 731 40.92 65.59 51.13
N ARG A 732 40.86 65.13 52.38
CA ARG A 732 40.32 63.80 52.74
C ARG A 732 38.81 63.71 52.55
N LEU A 733 38.05 64.69 53.02
CA LEU A 733 36.59 64.75 52.79
C LEU A 733 36.27 64.78 51.29
N GLU A 734 37.09 65.47 50.48
CA GLU A 734 36.94 65.47 49.02
C GLU A 734 37.48 64.22 48.33
N SER A 735 38.38 63.43 48.93
CA SER A 735 38.70 62.09 48.41
C SER A 735 37.61 61.08 48.76
N GLU A 736 37.12 61.09 50.01
CA GLU A 736 36.02 60.24 50.48
C GLU A 736 34.73 60.51 49.69
N ARG A 737 34.41 61.79 49.41
CA ARG A 737 33.29 62.16 48.51
C ARG A 737 33.47 61.63 47.10
N ARG A 738 34.68 61.72 46.52
CA ARG A 738 34.95 61.18 45.17
C ARG A 738 34.92 59.65 45.14
N GLU A 739 35.37 58.97 46.19
CA GLU A 739 35.28 57.51 46.32
C GLU A 739 33.83 57.03 46.48
N MET A 740 33.02 57.73 47.29
CA MET A 740 31.57 57.49 47.40
C MET A 740 30.82 57.78 46.09
N LEU A 741 31.22 58.82 45.34
CA LEU A 741 30.65 59.11 44.02
C LEU A 741 31.05 58.05 42.98
N HIS A 742 32.31 57.59 43.02
CA HIS A 742 32.83 56.58 42.10
C HIS A 742 32.22 55.20 42.36
N THR A 743 32.10 54.77 43.61
CA THR A 743 31.41 53.51 43.97
C THR A 743 29.92 53.55 43.61
N ASN A 744 29.25 54.70 43.76
CA ASN A 744 27.88 54.90 43.26
C ASN A 744 27.82 54.82 41.72
N PHE A 745 28.73 55.48 41.00
CA PHE A 745 28.83 55.38 39.55
C PHE A 745 29.04 53.93 39.06
N VAL A 746 29.93 53.17 39.71
CA VAL A 746 30.16 51.74 39.40
C VAL A 746 28.93 50.88 39.70
N ALA A 747 28.18 51.18 40.77
CA ALA A 747 26.91 50.52 41.05
C ALA A 747 25.83 50.83 39.99
N LEU A 748 25.69 52.09 39.58
CA LEU A 748 24.78 52.48 38.50
C LEU A 748 25.21 51.90 37.15
N GLN A 749 26.51 51.75 36.89
CA GLN A 749 27.03 51.09 35.69
C GLN A 749 26.71 49.59 35.69
N SER A 750 26.80 48.91 36.84
CA SER A 750 26.42 47.49 36.93
C SER A 750 24.91 47.28 36.83
N GLU A 751 24.09 48.15 37.42
CA GLU A 751 22.64 48.14 37.26
C GLU A 751 22.22 48.41 35.81
N ASN A 752 22.83 49.39 35.13
CA ASN A 752 22.58 49.67 33.71
C ASN A 752 22.93 48.43 32.84
N HIS A 753 24.04 47.76 33.14
CA HIS A 753 24.42 46.52 32.45
C HIS A 753 23.48 45.34 32.75
N GLU A 754 22.93 45.23 33.96
CA GLU A 754 21.85 44.27 34.26
C GLU A 754 20.55 44.61 33.53
N LEU A 755 20.16 45.88 33.46
CA LEU A 755 18.98 46.33 32.71
C LEU A 755 19.16 46.08 31.20
N GLN A 756 20.36 46.30 30.65
CA GLN A 756 20.70 45.97 29.26
C GLN A 756 20.60 44.46 29.01
N LYS A 757 21.10 43.62 29.94
CA LYS A 757 20.94 42.16 29.88
C LYS A 757 19.47 41.72 29.94
N ARG A 758 18.66 42.33 30.82
CA ARG A 758 17.21 42.06 30.92
C ARG A 758 16.48 42.49 29.65
N ALA A 759 16.82 43.65 29.07
CA ALA A 759 16.28 44.11 27.80
C ALA A 759 16.65 43.16 26.65
N GLN A 760 17.89 42.67 26.60
CA GLN A 760 18.32 41.66 25.64
C GLN A 760 17.53 40.35 25.81
N THR A 761 17.41 39.80 27.02
CA THR A 761 16.65 38.55 27.23
C THR A 761 15.15 38.70 26.94
N LEU A 762 14.57 39.88 27.15
CA LEU A 762 13.20 40.21 26.73
C LEU A 762 13.08 40.32 25.20
N SER A 763 14.07 40.89 24.51
CA SER A 763 14.10 40.92 23.05
C SER A 763 14.28 39.52 22.45
N GLU A 764 15.08 38.66 23.08
CA GLU A 764 15.26 37.27 22.67
C GLU A 764 14.01 36.42 22.94
N THR A 765 13.27 36.65 24.02
CA THR A 765 12.00 35.96 24.25
C THR A 765 10.90 36.48 23.33
N ALA A 766 10.84 37.78 23.03
CA ALA A 766 9.96 38.33 22.01
C ALA A 766 10.19 37.67 20.65
N ALA A 767 11.43 37.68 20.14
CA ALA A 767 11.78 37.02 18.88
C ALA A 767 11.44 35.50 18.87
N LYS A 768 11.62 34.80 19.99
CA LYS A 768 11.20 33.39 20.13
C LYS A 768 9.69 33.20 20.10
N GLN A 769 8.89 34.17 20.56
CA GLN A 769 7.42 34.13 20.44
C GLN A 769 6.96 34.55 19.03
N ASP A 770 7.66 35.47 18.37
CA ASP A 770 7.38 35.84 16.98
C ASP A 770 7.63 34.64 16.04
N ILE A 771 8.75 33.93 16.20
CA ILE A 771 9.05 32.69 15.45
C ILE A 771 7.97 31.63 15.70
N ARG A 772 7.52 31.43 16.95
CA ARG A 772 6.41 30.51 17.25
C ARG A 772 5.09 30.95 16.63
N THR A 773 4.84 32.27 16.55
CA THR A 773 3.63 32.83 15.94
C THR A 773 3.66 32.65 14.42
N GLN A 774 4.84 32.76 13.80
CA GLN A 774 5.06 32.42 12.39
C GLN A 774 4.83 30.93 12.15
N GLN A 775 5.42 30.05 12.96
CA GLN A 775 5.20 28.59 12.86
C GLN A 775 3.73 28.20 13.00
N VAL A 776 3.00 28.76 13.96
CA VAL A 776 1.55 28.52 14.11
C VAL A 776 0.74 29.11 12.95
N ALA A 777 1.20 30.21 12.33
CA ALA A 777 0.58 30.74 11.11
C ALA A 777 0.85 29.85 9.88
N GLU A 778 2.05 29.29 9.77
CA GLU A 778 2.43 28.31 8.74
C GLU A 778 1.63 27.01 8.88
N GLU A 779 1.59 26.41 10.08
CA GLU A 779 0.73 25.25 10.41
C GLU A 779 -0.76 25.53 10.08
N LEU A 780 -1.24 26.75 10.32
CA LEU A 780 -2.61 27.15 10.01
C LEU A 780 -2.85 27.35 8.51
N ILE A 781 -1.83 27.75 7.75
CA ILE A 781 -1.87 27.81 6.27
C ILE A 781 -1.84 26.40 5.69
N GLU A 782 -0.99 25.51 6.18
CA GLU A 782 -0.96 24.10 5.77
C GLU A 782 -2.28 23.39 6.09
N ALA A 783 -2.81 23.57 7.31
CA ALA A 783 -4.11 23.02 7.71
C ALA A 783 -5.26 23.57 6.85
N ARG A 784 -5.20 24.84 6.41
CA ARG A 784 -6.14 25.40 5.43
C ARG A 784 -5.95 24.81 4.03
N GLY A 785 -4.71 24.61 3.58
CA GLY A 785 -4.41 23.95 2.31
C GLY A 785 -4.94 22.51 2.25
N LEU A 786 -4.77 21.74 3.33
CA LEU A 786 -5.35 20.41 3.49
C LEU A 786 -6.88 20.45 3.55
N LEU A 787 -7.46 21.40 4.30
CA LEU A 787 -8.91 21.59 4.37
C LEU A 787 -9.51 21.91 2.99
N ASP A 788 -8.85 22.76 2.20
CA ASP A 788 -9.29 23.15 0.87
C ASP A 788 -9.02 22.05 -0.18
N SER A 789 -7.97 21.24 -0.03
CA SER A 789 -7.81 19.99 -0.80
C SER A 789 -8.98 19.04 -0.54
N VAL A 790 -9.29 18.74 0.72
CA VAL A 790 -10.43 17.87 1.10
C VAL A 790 -11.78 18.47 0.68
N ARG A 791 -11.93 19.80 0.65
CA ARG A 791 -13.11 20.46 0.06
C ARG A 791 -13.20 20.27 -1.46
N ASN A 792 -12.09 20.38 -2.17
CA ASN A 792 -12.02 20.15 -3.62
C ASN A 792 -12.25 18.67 -3.96
N GLU A 793 -11.63 17.74 -3.23
CA GLU A 793 -11.85 16.30 -3.34
C GLU A 793 -13.31 15.93 -3.03
N THR A 794 -13.91 16.45 -1.95
CA THR A 794 -15.33 16.21 -1.66
C THR A 794 -16.29 16.95 -2.59
N ALA A 795 -15.85 17.99 -3.30
CA ALA A 795 -16.59 18.60 -4.40
C ALA A 795 -16.52 17.74 -5.67
N ASN A 796 -15.34 17.22 -6.02
CA ASN A 796 -15.12 16.30 -7.13
C ASN A 796 -15.90 15.00 -6.91
N LEU A 797 -15.80 14.37 -5.74
CA LEU A 797 -16.58 13.17 -5.39
C LEU A 797 -18.10 13.42 -5.40
N LYS A 798 -18.57 14.64 -5.11
CA LYS A 798 -19.99 15.02 -5.28
C LYS A 798 -20.35 15.19 -6.76
N ALA A 799 -19.47 15.75 -7.58
CA ALA A 799 -19.67 15.90 -9.02
C ALA A 799 -19.65 14.53 -9.73
N GLU A 800 -18.70 13.66 -9.39
CA GLU A 800 -18.65 12.26 -9.83
C GLU A 800 -19.88 11.49 -9.36
N LYS A 801 -20.27 11.56 -8.08
CA LYS A 801 -21.50 10.92 -7.59
C LYS A 801 -22.74 11.43 -8.31
N LYS A 802 -22.79 12.72 -8.66
CA LYS A 802 -23.86 13.27 -9.51
C LYS A 802 -23.78 12.70 -10.92
N LEU A 803 -22.62 12.64 -11.56
CA LEU A 803 -22.44 12.09 -12.90
C LEU A 803 -22.79 10.60 -12.96
N TRP A 804 -22.36 9.81 -11.97
CA TRP A 804 -22.77 8.40 -11.81
C TRP A 804 -24.28 8.28 -11.61
N LYS A 805 -24.92 9.17 -10.85
CA LYS A 805 -26.38 9.21 -10.76
C LYS A 805 -27.04 9.62 -12.08
N ASP A 806 -26.54 10.64 -12.77
CA ASP A 806 -27.06 11.08 -14.07
C ASP A 806 -26.87 9.98 -15.15
N ILE A 807 -25.89 9.09 -15.01
CA ILE A 807 -25.71 7.87 -15.81
C ILE A 807 -26.71 6.78 -15.37
N GLN A 808 -26.88 6.55 -14.07
CA GLN A 808 -27.85 5.59 -13.53
C GLN A 808 -29.30 5.96 -13.90
N ASP A 809 -29.68 7.22 -13.77
CA ASP A 809 -31.00 7.79 -14.11
C ASP A 809 -31.22 7.85 -15.64
N ARG A 810 -30.18 7.68 -16.46
CA ARG A 810 -30.29 7.42 -17.91
C ARG A 810 -30.48 5.93 -18.18
N LEU A 811 -29.60 5.08 -17.66
CA LEU A 811 -29.68 3.63 -17.84
C LEU A 811 -30.99 3.04 -17.28
N SER A 812 -31.55 3.61 -16.21
CA SER A 812 -32.88 3.23 -15.71
C SER A 812 -33.97 3.60 -16.71
N LYS A 813 -33.94 4.81 -17.29
CA LYS A 813 -34.90 5.25 -18.31
C LYS A 813 -34.75 4.48 -19.61
N ASP A 814 -33.54 4.16 -20.04
CA ASP A 814 -33.31 3.34 -21.22
C ASP A 814 -33.81 1.91 -21.00
N ASN A 815 -33.68 1.37 -19.78
CA ASN A 815 -34.26 0.09 -19.41
C ASN A 815 -35.80 0.14 -19.25
N GLU A 816 -36.35 1.23 -18.71
CA GLU A 816 -37.80 1.49 -18.67
C GLU A 816 -38.37 1.59 -20.10
N ASN A 817 -37.73 2.35 -20.99
CA ASN A 817 -38.05 2.44 -22.42
C ASN A 817 -37.98 1.06 -23.10
N LEU A 818 -36.94 0.26 -22.84
CA LEU A 818 -36.81 -1.11 -23.38
C LEU A 818 -37.87 -2.07 -22.80
N ILE A 819 -38.31 -1.86 -21.55
CA ILE A 819 -39.43 -2.60 -20.95
C ILE A 819 -40.77 -2.17 -21.58
N GLU A 820 -40.98 -0.88 -21.85
CA GLU A 820 -42.15 -0.37 -22.57
C GLU A 820 -42.18 -0.87 -24.02
N GLU A 821 -41.05 -0.84 -24.74
CA GLU A 821 -40.93 -1.41 -26.08
C GLU A 821 -41.14 -2.92 -26.09
N LYS A 822 -40.55 -3.66 -25.14
CA LYS A 822 -40.80 -5.09 -24.97
C LYS A 822 -42.26 -5.38 -24.65
N ASN A 823 -42.90 -4.60 -23.80
CA ASN A 823 -44.32 -4.75 -23.48
C ASN A 823 -45.21 -4.40 -24.69
N ARG A 824 -44.85 -3.37 -25.46
CA ARG A 824 -45.50 -3.00 -26.73
C ARG A 824 -45.35 -4.09 -27.80
N LEU A 825 -44.16 -4.69 -27.92
CA LEU A 825 -43.90 -5.82 -28.81
C LEU A 825 -44.60 -7.10 -28.35
N ASN A 826 -44.65 -7.37 -27.04
CA ASN A 826 -45.44 -8.47 -26.48
C ASN A 826 -46.94 -8.27 -26.71
N ASN A 827 -47.46 -7.04 -26.57
CA ASN A 827 -48.86 -6.72 -26.88
C ASN A 827 -49.13 -6.82 -28.38
N LEU A 828 -48.18 -6.44 -29.24
CA LEU A 828 -48.28 -6.62 -30.69
C LEU A 828 -48.26 -8.11 -31.06
N LEU A 829 -47.40 -8.91 -30.43
CA LEU A 829 -47.34 -10.35 -30.60
C LEU A 829 -48.63 -11.03 -30.11
N ALA A 830 -49.17 -10.63 -28.96
CA ALA A 830 -50.42 -11.15 -28.41
C ALA A 830 -51.64 -10.77 -29.25
N THR A 831 -51.68 -9.54 -29.79
CA THR A 831 -52.74 -9.13 -30.73
C THR A 831 -52.59 -9.81 -32.09
N GLN A 832 -51.37 -10.03 -32.59
CA GLN A 832 -51.13 -10.84 -33.79
C GLN A 832 -51.52 -12.31 -33.57
N GLN A 833 -51.20 -12.91 -32.41
CA GLN A 833 -51.65 -14.25 -32.04
C GLN A 833 -53.18 -14.32 -31.88
N SER A 834 -53.83 -13.26 -31.37
CA SER A 834 -55.30 -13.18 -31.37
C SER A 834 -55.85 -13.15 -32.79
N ILE A 835 -55.31 -12.30 -33.67
CA ILE A 835 -55.72 -12.21 -35.07
C ILE A 835 -55.46 -13.51 -35.84
N GLU A 836 -54.34 -14.19 -35.58
CA GLU A 836 -54.03 -15.49 -36.18
C GLU A 836 -54.95 -16.59 -35.63
N ASN A 837 -55.30 -16.57 -34.33
CA ASN A 837 -56.29 -17.48 -33.75
C ASN A 837 -57.71 -17.21 -34.25
N GLU A 838 -58.14 -15.95 -34.33
CA GLU A 838 -59.41 -15.52 -34.93
C GLU A 838 -59.48 -15.91 -36.40
N ARG A 839 -58.38 -15.73 -37.17
CA ARG A 839 -58.29 -16.19 -38.56
C ARG A 839 -58.33 -17.70 -38.67
N ASN A 840 -57.60 -18.44 -37.82
CA ASN A 840 -57.64 -19.91 -37.80
C ASN A 840 -59.03 -20.43 -37.42
N MET A 841 -59.71 -19.77 -36.48
CA MET A 841 -61.09 -20.07 -36.11
C MET A 841 -62.05 -19.75 -37.26
N ALA A 842 -61.93 -18.59 -37.92
CA ALA A 842 -62.72 -18.22 -39.10
C ALA A 842 -62.45 -19.14 -40.31
N ASP A 843 -61.20 -19.54 -40.55
CA ASP A 843 -60.80 -20.53 -41.55
C ASP A 843 -61.40 -21.91 -41.19
N SER A 844 -61.44 -22.29 -39.91
CA SER A 844 -62.08 -23.53 -39.44
C SER A 844 -63.61 -23.49 -39.56
N GLU A 845 -64.24 -22.34 -39.31
CA GLU A 845 -65.67 -22.12 -39.49
C GLU A 845 -66.05 -22.07 -40.97
N ALA A 846 -65.24 -21.44 -41.82
CA ALA A 846 -65.41 -21.45 -43.27
C ALA A 846 -65.30 -22.88 -43.81
N ARG A 847 -64.32 -23.66 -43.33
CA ARG A 847 -64.21 -25.11 -43.62
C ARG A 847 -65.43 -25.87 -43.13
N ARG A 848 -65.90 -25.67 -41.90
CA ARG A 848 -67.13 -26.31 -41.36
C ARG A 848 -68.38 -25.94 -42.16
N LYS A 849 -68.54 -24.67 -42.54
CA LYS A 849 -69.68 -24.17 -43.36
C LYS A 849 -69.61 -24.71 -44.80
N ALA A 850 -68.42 -24.84 -45.38
CA ALA A 850 -68.22 -25.48 -46.67
C ALA A 850 -68.49 -26.99 -46.59
N GLN A 851 -67.98 -27.67 -45.56
CA GLN A 851 -68.16 -29.10 -45.31
C GLN A 851 -69.64 -29.45 -45.09
N ALA A 852 -70.35 -28.73 -44.21
CA ALA A 852 -71.78 -28.91 -44.00
C ALA A 852 -72.61 -28.62 -45.27
N LYS A 853 -72.13 -27.73 -46.15
CA LYS A 853 -72.76 -27.49 -47.46
C LYS A 853 -72.46 -28.61 -48.47
N ILE A 854 -71.27 -29.22 -48.42
CA ILE A 854 -70.95 -30.43 -49.18
C ILE A 854 -71.85 -31.58 -48.70
N GLU A 855 -71.92 -31.82 -47.40
CA GLU A 855 -72.78 -32.85 -46.78
C GLU A 855 -74.26 -32.63 -47.12
N SER A 856 -74.76 -31.38 -47.12
CA SER A 856 -76.12 -31.05 -47.58
C SER A 856 -76.33 -31.38 -49.07
N LEU A 857 -75.36 -31.07 -49.93
CA LEU A 857 -75.43 -31.36 -51.36
C LEU A 857 -75.28 -32.86 -51.67
N GLU A 858 -74.47 -33.58 -50.90
CA GLU A 858 -74.34 -35.05 -50.96
C GLU A 858 -75.61 -35.74 -50.44
N GLN A 859 -76.25 -35.19 -49.40
CA GLN A 859 -77.55 -35.67 -48.93
C GLN A 859 -78.65 -35.41 -49.96
N GLU A 860 -78.73 -34.19 -50.52
CA GLU A 860 -79.64 -33.86 -51.64
C GLU A 860 -79.39 -34.75 -52.86
N LEU A 861 -78.13 -35.02 -53.21
CA LEU A 861 -77.76 -35.97 -54.27
C LEU A 861 -78.24 -37.39 -53.93
N SER A 862 -78.06 -37.85 -52.69
CA SER A 862 -78.48 -39.19 -52.26
C SER A 862 -80.00 -39.36 -52.27
N ASP A 863 -80.76 -38.32 -51.89
CA ASP A 863 -82.22 -38.33 -51.93
C ASP A 863 -82.75 -38.11 -53.35
N ALA A 864 -82.04 -37.40 -54.22
CA ALA A 864 -82.33 -37.35 -55.65
C ALA A 864 -82.07 -38.71 -56.32
N GLN A 865 -80.97 -39.41 -55.97
CA GLN A 865 -80.70 -40.79 -56.40
C GLN A 865 -81.78 -41.76 -55.91
N ARG A 866 -82.20 -41.66 -54.63
CA ARG A 866 -83.31 -42.46 -54.07
C ARG A 866 -84.64 -42.20 -54.76
N LYS A 867 -84.96 -40.94 -55.08
CA LYS A 867 -86.15 -40.59 -55.87
C LYS A 867 -86.05 -41.16 -57.28
N LEU A 868 -84.89 -41.07 -57.92
CA LEU A 868 -84.65 -41.65 -59.25
C LEU A 868 -84.76 -43.18 -59.24
N THR A 869 -84.29 -43.88 -58.20
CA THR A 869 -84.48 -45.33 -58.08
C THR A 869 -85.93 -45.69 -57.75
N TYR A 870 -86.64 -44.87 -56.97
CA TYR A 870 -88.07 -45.04 -56.70
C TYR A 870 -88.90 -44.89 -57.98
N GLU A 871 -88.68 -43.84 -58.77
CA GLU A 871 -89.29 -43.63 -60.10
C GLU A 871 -88.91 -44.76 -61.07
N ALA A 872 -87.66 -45.24 -61.06
CA ALA A 872 -87.22 -46.38 -61.85
C ALA A 872 -87.84 -47.72 -61.38
N GLU A 873 -88.27 -47.83 -60.13
CA GLU A 873 -89.07 -48.95 -59.63
C GLU A 873 -90.56 -48.78 -59.92
N GLU A 874 -91.12 -47.58 -59.81
CA GLU A 874 -92.54 -47.30 -60.08
C GLU A 874 -92.85 -47.43 -61.57
N THR A 875 -91.97 -46.97 -62.45
CA THR A 875 -92.05 -47.24 -63.89
C THR A 875 -91.98 -48.73 -64.21
N LYS A 876 -91.11 -49.52 -63.53
CA LYS A 876 -91.12 -50.99 -63.64
C LYS A 876 -92.42 -51.61 -63.12
N LYS A 877 -92.96 -51.14 -61.98
CA LYS A 877 -94.23 -51.61 -61.41
C LYS A 877 -95.42 -51.27 -62.32
N LEU A 878 -95.42 -50.09 -62.96
CA LEU A 878 -96.37 -49.68 -63.99
C LEU A 878 -96.24 -50.52 -65.27
N GLN A 879 -95.01 -50.86 -65.69
CA GLN A 879 -94.79 -51.73 -66.85
C GLN A 879 -95.28 -53.15 -66.57
N LEU A 880 -95.01 -53.70 -65.38
CA LEU A 880 -95.55 -55.00 -64.94
C LEU A 880 -97.08 -55.00 -64.83
N ARG A 881 -97.70 -53.88 -64.42
CA ARG A 881 -99.17 -53.71 -64.46
C ARG A 881 -99.70 -53.70 -65.89
N LYS A 882 -99.08 -52.94 -66.80
CA LYS A 882 -99.45 -52.94 -68.24
C LYS A 882 -99.28 -54.33 -68.88
N GLU A 883 -98.24 -55.07 -68.49
CA GLU A 883 -98.08 -56.46 -68.92
C GLU A 883 -99.16 -57.39 -68.36
N PHE A 884 -99.59 -57.18 -67.11
CA PHE A 884 -100.70 -57.94 -66.51
C PHE A 884 -102.03 -57.63 -67.21
N GLU A 885 -102.35 -56.35 -67.39
CA GLU A 885 -103.53 -55.88 -68.13
C GLU A 885 -103.52 -56.36 -69.60
N SER A 886 -102.34 -56.39 -70.23
CA SER A 886 -102.15 -56.98 -71.57
C SER A 886 -102.36 -58.50 -71.58
N LYS A 887 -101.95 -59.22 -70.54
CA LYS A 887 -102.17 -60.68 -70.41
C LYS A 887 -103.64 -61.00 -70.08
N GLU A 888 -104.32 -60.16 -69.30
CA GLU A 888 -105.75 -60.31 -69.00
C GLU A 888 -106.63 -59.98 -70.21
N SER A 889 -106.32 -58.88 -70.93
CA SER A 889 -107.02 -58.57 -72.19
C SER A 889 -106.75 -59.61 -73.28
N GLN A 890 -105.54 -60.18 -73.36
CA GLN A 890 -105.27 -61.31 -74.25
C GLN A 890 -106.12 -62.54 -73.88
N LYS A 891 -106.16 -62.94 -72.59
CA LYS A 891 -107.05 -64.02 -72.12
C LYS A 891 -108.50 -63.75 -72.48
N ARG A 892 -108.97 -62.50 -72.35
CA ARG A 892 -110.35 -62.13 -72.67
C ARG A 892 -110.64 -62.15 -74.18
N ILE A 893 -109.63 -61.91 -75.02
CA ILE A 893 -109.70 -62.16 -76.47
C ILE A 893 -109.77 -63.67 -76.72
N ASP A 894 -108.97 -64.48 -76.03
CA ASP A 894 -108.98 -65.95 -76.18
C ASP A 894 -110.31 -66.58 -75.72
N GLU A 895 -110.90 -66.10 -74.63
CA GLU A 895 -112.25 -66.44 -74.14
C GLU A 895 -113.36 -66.02 -75.13
N LEU A 896 -113.23 -64.84 -75.73
CA LEU A 896 -114.13 -64.38 -76.80
C LEU A 896 -113.97 -65.22 -78.08
N MET A 897 -112.75 -65.64 -78.43
CA MET A 897 -112.53 -66.56 -79.55
C MET A 897 -113.12 -67.94 -79.27
N ALA A 898 -112.94 -68.47 -78.05
CA ALA A 898 -113.47 -69.77 -77.63
C ALA A 898 -115.01 -69.80 -77.67
N SER A 899 -115.66 -68.77 -77.12
CA SER A 899 -117.13 -68.63 -77.19
C SER A 899 -117.64 -68.39 -78.62
N LEU A 900 -116.88 -67.69 -79.48
CA LEU A 900 -117.23 -67.53 -80.90
C LEU A 900 -117.05 -68.85 -81.68
N SER A 901 -116.09 -69.72 -81.33
CA SER A 901 -116.05 -71.10 -81.85
C SER A 901 -117.23 -71.95 -81.35
N GLN A 902 -117.59 -71.85 -80.07
CA GLN A 902 -118.74 -72.58 -79.52
C GLN A 902 -120.05 -72.17 -80.21
N ILE A 903 -120.30 -70.86 -80.39
CA ILE A 903 -121.46 -70.34 -81.11
C ILE A 903 -121.47 -70.81 -82.59
N ARG A 904 -120.31 -70.98 -83.23
CA ARG A 904 -120.24 -71.58 -84.58
C ARG A 904 -120.60 -73.06 -84.58
N GLU A 905 -120.17 -73.81 -83.58
CA GLU A 905 -120.46 -75.24 -83.41
C GLU A 905 -121.96 -75.47 -83.13
N GLU A 906 -122.55 -74.67 -82.24
CA GLU A 906 -124.00 -74.60 -81.98
C GLU A 906 -124.79 -74.22 -83.26
N HIS A 907 -124.31 -73.24 -84.04
CA HIS A 907 -124.96 -72.85 -85.30
C HIS A 907 -124.85 -73.95 -86.39
N VAL A 908 -123.83 -74.81 -86.35
CA VAL A 908 -123.76 -76.01 -87.21
C VAL A 908 -124.78 -77.05 -86.76
N ALA A 909 -124.89 -77.32 -85.45
CA ALA A 909 -125.88 -78.26 -84.90
C ALA A 909 -127.34 -77.85 -85.18
N VAL A 910 -127.65 -76.56 -85.10
CA VAL A 910 -128.98 -76.02 -85.44
C VAL A 910 -129.30 -76.14 -86.94
N LYS A 911 -128.29 -76.11 -87.83
CA LYS A 911 -128.50 -76.38 -89.26
C LYS A 911 -128.80 -77.85 -89.55
N THR A 912 -128.02 -78.78 -89.00
CA THR A 912 -128.22 -80.22 -89.25
C THR A 912 -129.54 -80.75 -88.69
N SER A 913 -129.99 -80.21 -87.54
CA SER A 913 -131.30 -80.51 -86.95
C SER A 913 -132.48 -80.22 -87.90
N ARG A 914 -132.42 -79.14 -88.68
CA ARG A 914 -133.50 -78.72 -89.58
C ARG A 914 -133.64 -79.64 -90.79
N ASP A 915 -132.52 -80.01 -91.40
CA ASP A 915 -132.52 -80.73 -92.68
C ASP A 915 -132.81 -82.24 -92.52
N HIS A 916 -132.71 -82.78 -91.31
CA HIS A 916 -133.00 -84.20 -91.02
C HIS A 916 -134.50 -84.52 -90.90
N LEU A 917 -135.33 -83.55 -90.49
CA LEU A 917 -136.78 -83.75 -90.29
C LEU A 917 -137.60 -83.80 -91.59
N GLN A 918 -137.04 -83.36 -92.71
CA GLN A 918 -137.71 -83.33 -94.01
C GLN A 918 -137.61 -84.67 -94.78
N ALA A 919 -136.76 -85.61 -94.34
CA ALA A 919 -136.28 -86.74 -95.15
C ALA A 919 -136.59 -88.14 -94.58
N ARG A 920 -137.50 -88.27 -93.61
CA ARG A 920 -137.87 -89.56 -92.98
C ARG A 920 -139.38 -89.80 -92.85
N VAL A 921 -140.21 -88.98 -93.49
CA VAL A 921 -141.67 -89.20 -93.59
C VAL A 921 -142.01 -90.19 -94.72
N ASP A 922 -141.16 -90.30 -95.74
CA ASP A 922 -141.41 -91.09 -96.96
C ASP A 922 -141.06 -92.59 -96.84
N GLU A 923 -140.36 -93.01 -95.78
CA GLU A 923 -139.99 -94.42 -95.52
C GLU A 923 -140.60 -94.95 -94.21
N LEU A 924 -141.92 -95.09 -94.19
CA LEU A 924 -142.68 -95.85 -93.17
C LEU A 924 -143.13 -97.23 -93.70
N THR A 925 -142.45 -97.73 -94.73
CA THR A 925 -142.90 -98.85 -95.57
C THR A 925 -141.96 -100.06 -95.45
N VAL A 926 -142.58 -101.24 -95.34
CA VAL A 926 -141.95 -102.59 -95.41
C VAL A 926 -141.01 -102.93 -94.24
N GLU A 927 -141.63 -103.55 -93.24
CA GLU A 927 -141.18 -104.78 -92.56
C GLU A 927 -139.76 -104.81 -91.96
N LEU A 928 -139.58 -104.85 -90.63
CA LEU A 928 -140.14 -105.86 -89.72
C LEU A 928 -139.97 -107.30 -90.22
N ARG A 929 -138.74 -107.70 -90.53
CA ARG A 929 -138.26 -109.08 -90.42
C ARG A 929 -136.73 -109.13 -90.51
N ASN A 930 -136.02 -109.87 -89.68
CA ASN A 930 -136.38 -110.47 -88.39
C ASN A 930 -135.06 -110.75 -87.64
N ALA A 931 -135.11 -111.45 -86.51
CA ALA A 931 -133.91 -112.03 -85.92
C ALA A 931 -133.15 -112.90 -86.93
N GLU A 932 -131.87 -112.60 -87.13
CA GLU A 932 -130.77 -113.48 -86.69
C GLU A 932 -129.65 -112.53 -86.20
N GLU A 933 -129.22 -112.65 -84.94
CA GLU A 933 -128.17 -113.57 -84.48
C GLU A 933 -126.79 -113.25 -85.08
N ARG A 934 -125.70 -113.17 -84.29
CA ARG A 934 -125.50 -113.76 -82.96
C ARG A 934 -124.49 -112.98 -82.11
N ALA A 935 -124.59 -113.24 -80.80
CA ALA A 935 -123.54 -113.20 -79.79
C ALA A 935 -122.13 -112.68 -80.20
N GLY A 936 -121.68 -111.62 -79.51
CA GLY A 936 -120.25 -111.30 -79.42
C GLY A 936 -119.48 -112.30 -78.56
N ARG A 937 -118.20 -112.02 -78.28
CA ARG A 937 -117.35 -112.80 -77.38
C ARG A 937 -116.13 -111.98 -76.95
N LEU A 938 -115.72 -112.15 -75.68
CA LEU A 938 -114.32 -112.17 -75.19
C LEU A 938 -113.44 -110.92 -75.41
N GLN A 939 -112.47 -110.55 -74.57
CA GLN A 939 -112.17 -110.73 -73.13
C GLN A 939 -111.03 -109.70 -72.79
N PRO A 940 -110.40 -109.64 -71.59
CA PRO A 940 -110.00 -108.34 -71.05
C PRO A 940 -108.50 -108.18 -70.72
N ARG A 941 -108.19 -107.03 -70.08
CA ARG A 941 -107.33 -106.85 -68.89
C ARG A 941 -106.61 -108.13 -68.39
N PRO A 942 -105.32 -108.03 -68.02
CA PRO A 942 -105.06 -108.10 -66.57
C PRO A 942 -104.03 -107.10 -66.02
N THR A 943 -104.32 -106.61 -64.82
CA THR A 943 -103.39 -105.93 -63.89
C THR A 943 -103.54 -106.59 -62.51
N PRO A 944 -102.48 -107.12 -61.91
CA PRO A 944 -102.40 -107.28 -60.44
C PRO A 944 -101.05 -106.77 -59.88
N ARG A 945 -100.78 -106.61 -58.57
CA ARG A 945 -101.34 -107.19 -57.32
C ARG A 945 -100.82 -106.36 -56.11
N PRO A 946 -101.27 -106.53 -54.83
CA PRO A 946 -102.55 -106.99 -54.23
C PRO A 946 -103.65 -105.89 -54.30
N GLY A 947 -104.63 -105.68 -53.40
CA GLY A 947 -105.17 -106.35 -52.19
C GLY A 947 -105.93 -105.33 -51.27
N THR A 948 -106.55 -105.63 -50.11
CA THR A 948 -107.65 -106.58 -49.68
C THR A 948 -107.75 -106.52 -48.13
N ILE A 949 -108.89 -106.48 -47.42
CA ILE A 949 -110.34 -106.45 -47.78
C ILE A 949 -111.22 -106.01 -46.56
N GLU A 950 -112.52 -105.68 -46.78
CA GLU A 950 -113.74 -105.55 -45.90
C GLU A 950 -113.67 -105.53 -44.34
N VAL A 951 -114.37 -104.64 -43.60
CA VAL A 951 -115.84 -104.42 -43.33
C VAL A 951 -116.46 -105.28 -42.19
N SER A 952 -116.79 -104.58 -41.08
CA SER A 952 -117.84 -104.84 -40.07
C SER A 952 -117.86 -106.15 -39.23
N GLU A 953 -117.43 -106.05 -37.96
CA GLU A 953 -118.29 -106.41 -36.81
C GLU A 953 -117.85 -105.68 -35.51
N GLN A 954 -118.69 -105.67 -34.47
CA GLN A 954 -118.52 -104.82 -33.27
C GLN A 954 -117.91 -105.57 -32.07
N GLN A 955 -116.61 -105.39 -31.79
CA GLN A 955 -116.02 -105.54 -30.44
C GLN A 955 -114.57 -105.01 -30.37
N GLN A 956 -114.04 -104.87 -29.15
CA GLN A 956 -112.63 -104.59 -28.82
C GLN A 956 -112.04 -103.24 -29.30
N GLN A 957 -112.59 -102.13 -28.79
CA GLN A 957 -111.90 -100.83 -28.71
C GLN A 957 -111.76 -100.39 -27.24
N LEU A 958 -110.86 -101.03 -26.48
CA LEU A 958 -110.70 -100.76 -25.03
C LEU A 958 -109.29 -100.98 -24.43
N GLU A 959 -108.27 -101.37 -25.21
CA GLU A 959 -106.95 -101.77 -24.66
C GLU A 959 -105.76 -100.86 -25.05
N ASN A 960 -105.93 -99.91 -25.98
CA ASN A 960 -104.80 -99.10 -26.46
C ASN A 960 -104.51 -97.84 -25.63
N GLU A 961 -105.48 -97.32 -24.87
CA GLU A 961 -105.40 -96.04 -24.14
C GLU A 961 -104.47 -96.08 -22.89
N ILE A 962 -103.92 -97.24 -22.56
CA ILE A 962 -103.07 -97.47 -21.38
C ILE A 962 -101.56 -97.47 -21.71
N GLN A 963 -101.18 -97.59 -23.00
CA GLN A 963 -99.76 -97.67 -23.39
C GLN A 963 -99.10 -96.30 -23.58
N GLU A 964 -99.84 -95.28 -24.03
CA GLU A 964 -99.27 -93.96 -24.36
C GLU A 964 -98.81 -93.19 -23.10
N LEU A 965 -99.57 -93.27 -21.99
CA LEU A 965 -99.24 -92.63 -20.71
C LEU A 965 -97.95 -93.13 -20.03
N ASN A 966 -97.36 -94.24 -20.49
CA ASN A 966 -96.08 -94.72 -19.97
C ASN A 966 -94.86 -94.10 -20.67
N VAL A 967 -95.03 -93.52 -21.88
CA VAL A 967 -93.94 -92.96 -22.68
C VAL A 967 -93.50 -91.58 -22.17
N GLU A 968 -94.46 -90.70 -21.85
CA GLU A 968 -94.17 -89.36 -21.30
C GLU A 968 -93.38 -89.41 -19.98
N ILE A 969 -93.61 -90.45 -19.16
CA ILE A 969 -92.91 -90.67 -17.89
C ILE A 969 -91.45 -91.12 -18.09
N SER A 970 -91.11 -91.76 -19.22
CA SER A 970 -89.72 -92.09 -19.57
C SER A 970 -88.94 -90.88 -20.10
N ASP A 971 -89.58 -90.02 -20.91
CA ASP A 971 -88.89 -88.87 -21.51
C ASP A 971 -88.63 -87.77 -20.47
N LEU A 972 -89.59 -87.48 -19.59
CA LEU A 972 -89.40 -86.53 -18.48
C LEU A 972 -88.29 -86.93 -17.48
N LYS A 973 -87.92 -88.21 -17.41
CA LYS A 973 -86.75 -88.65 -16.62
C LYS A 973 -85.44 -88.40 -17.37
N ARG A 974 -85.44 -88.58 -18.69
CA ARG A 974 -84.26 -88.43 -19.54
C ARG A 974 -83.77 -86.98 -19.56
N ASP A 975 -84.68 -86.02 -19.62
CA ASP A 975 -84.36 -84.59 -19.54
C ASP A 975 -83.82 -84.18 -18.16
N LEU A 976 -84.31 -84.82 -17.09
CA LEU A 976 -83.85 -84.57 -15.72
C LEU A 976 -82.39 -85.03 -15.50
N ASP A 977 -82.01 -86.18 -16.07
CA ASP A 977 -80.62 -86.66 -16.04
C ASP A 977 -79.67 -85.80 -16.91
N MET A 978 -80.15 -85.28 -18.04
CA MET A 978 -79.39 -84.29 -18.83
C MET A 978 -79.21 -82.96 -18.07
N ALA A 979 -80.24 -82.48 -17.37
CA ALA A 979 -80.13 -81.29 -16.54
C ALA A 979 -79.11 -81.47 -15.38
N ASN A 980 -79.11 -82.63 -14.72
CA ASN A 980 -78.15 -82.95 -13.66
C ASN A 980 -76.70 -82.98 -14.18
N THR A 981 -76.45 -83.65 -15.30
CA THR A 981 -75.10 -83.72 -15.89
C THR A 981 -74.60 -82.36 -16.38
N HIS A 982 -75.45 -81.49 -16.89
CA HIS A 982 -75.08 -80.09 -17.16
C HIS A 982 -74.75 -79.30 -15.88
N LEU A 983 -75.50 -79.49 -14.80
CA LEU A 983 -75.27 -78.83 -13.51
C LEU A 983 -74.00 -79.32 -12.80
N GLU A 984 -73.62 -80.58 -12.99
CA GLU A 984 -72.37 -81.16 -12.47
C GLU A 984 -71.14 -80.65 -13.26
N ASN A 985 -71.23 -80.59 -14.59
CA ASN A 985 -70.18 -79.98 -15.43
C ASN A 985 -70.00 -78.47 -15.15
N ALA A 986 -71.07 -77.75 -14.80
CA ALA A 986 -70.97 -76.34 -14.40
C ALA A 986 -70.25 -76.16 -13.05
N LYS A 987 -70.39 -77.11 -12.12
CA LYS A 987 -69.67 -77.09 -10.84
C LYS A 987 -68.18 -77.35 -11.02
N THR A 988 -67.80 -78.37 -11.77
CA THR A 988 -66.37 -78.69 -11.99
C THR A 988 -65.64 -77.57 -12.72
N GLN A 989 -66.30 -76.86 -13.65
CA GLN A 989 -65.77 -75.64 -14.25
C GLN A 989 -65.60 -74.49 -13.24
N ALA A 990 -66.58 -74.28 -12.35
CA ALA A 990 -66.46 -73.26 -11.30
C ALA A 990 -65.35 -73.58 -10.27
N GLU A 991 -65.14 -74.86 -9.95
CA GLU A 991 -64.04 -75.32 -9.11
C GLU A 991 -62.68 -75.11 -9.79
N GLN A 992 -62.55 -75.46 -11.08
CA GLN A 992 -61.35 -75.17 -11.87
C GLN A 992 -61.03 -73.68 -11.97
N PHE A 993 -62.02 -72.81 -12.16
CA PHE A 993 -61.81 -71.36 -12.14
C PHE A 993 -61.41 -70.84 -10.75
N LYS A 994 -61.90 -71.46 -9.67
CA LYS A 994 -61.50 -71.13 -8.30
C LYS A 994 -60.05 -71.54 -8.03
N GLU A 995 -59.66 -72.77 -8.35
CA GLU A 995 -58.26 -73.24 -8.25
C GLU A 995 -57.32 -72.37 -9.08
N LEU A 996 -57.71 -72.03 -10.31
CA LEU A 996 -56.96 -71.11 -11.16
C LEU A 996 -56.88 -69.70 -10.56
N SER A 997 -57.92 -69.18 -9.90
CA SER A 997 -57.85 -67.88 -9.22
C SER A 997 -56.91 -67.92 -8.01
N GLN A 998 -56.92 -68.99 -7.22
CA GLN A 998 -56.02 -69.15 -6.07
C GLN A 998 -54.56 -69.29 -6.52
N ALA A 999 -54.27 -70.10 -7.55
CA ALA A 999 -52.92 -70.22 -8.11
C ALA A 999 -52.39 -68.91 -8.72
N ASN A 1000 -53.27 -68.07 -9.30
CA ASN A 1000 -52.88 -66.73 -9.76
C ASN A 1000 -52.66 -65.75 -8.60
N GLU A 1001 -53.41 -65.88 -7.49
CA GLU A 1001 -53.24 -65.03 -6.30
C GLU A 1001 -51.94 -65.37 -5.55
N GLU A 1002 -51.64 -66.67 -5.37
CA GLU A 1002 -50.36 -67.17 -4.85
C GLU A 1002 -49.18 -66.71 -5.73
N ALA A 1003 -49.28 -66.86 -7.06
CA ALA A 1003 -48.23 -66.40 -7.98
C ALA A 1003 -48.05 -64.86 -7.98
N LEU A 1004 -49.10 -64.08 -7.69
CA LEU A 1004 -49.00 -62.63 -7.50
C LEU A 1004 -48.40 -62.25 -6.15
N GLU A 1005 -48.59 -63.07 -5.10
CA GLU A 1005 -47.96 -62.88 -3.80
C GLU A 1005 -46.46 -63.23 -3.85
N ASP A 1006 -46.07 -64.32 -4.52
CA ASP A 1006 -44.66 -64.64 -4.81
C ASP A 1006 -43.98 -63.56 -5.68
N LEU A 1007 -44.69 -63.01 -6.68
CA LEU A 1007 -44.17 -61.91 -7.50
C LEU A 1007 -44.01 -60.61 -6.68
N ARG A 1008 -44.88 -60.35 -5.70
CA ARG A 1008 -44.73 -59.23 -4.76
C ARG A 1008 -43.58 -59.47 -3.79
N GLY A 1009 -43.45 -60.67 -3.22
CA GLY A 1009 -42.38 -61.04 -2.31
C GLY A 1009 -41.00 -60.92 -2.95
N SER A 1010 -40.86 -61.38 -4.19
CA SER A 1010 -39.62 -61.22 -4.97
C SER A 1010 -39.36 -59.76 -5.39
N GLN A 1011 -40.38 -58.98 -5.77
CA GLN A 1011 -40.21 -57.53 -6.03
C GLN A 1011 -39.79 -56.75 -4.77
N GLU A 1012 -40.29 -57.13 -3.60
CA GLU A 1012 -39.95 -56.51 -2.32
C GLU A 1012 -38.54 -56.91 -1.86
N GLN A 1013 -38.12 -58.16 -2.08
CA GLN A 1013 -36.72 -58.57 -1.91
C GLN A 1013 -35.78 -57.80 -2.84
N TYR A 1014 -36.08 -57.69 -4.13
CA TYR A 1014 -35.29 -56.89 -5.07
C TYR A 1014 -35.24 -55.40 -4.70
N ARG A 1015 -36.30 -54.85 -4.07
CA ARG A 1015 -36.25 -53.49 -3.51
C ARG A 1015 -35.28 -53.38 -2.35
N GLN A 1016 -35.35 -54.30 -1.39
CA GLN A 1016 -34.48 -54.28 -0.21
C GLN A 1016 -33.01 -54.52 -0.57
N GLU A 1017 -32.73 -55.39 -1.55
CA GLU A 1017 -31.39 -55.55 -2.14
C GLU A 1017 -30.94 -54.26 -2.87
N MET A 1018 -31.81 -53.62 -3.65
CA MET A 1018 -31.46 -52.37 -4.34
C MET A 1018 -31.24 -51.20 -3.35
N GLU A 1019 -32.05 -51.11 -2.29
CA GLU A 1019 -31.98 -50.07 -1.27
C GLU A 1019 -30.71 -50.22 -0.41
N THR A 1020 -30.38 -51.45 0.03
CA THR A 1020 -29.10 -51.73 0.71
C THR A 1020 -27.87 -51.48 -0.19
N ILE A 1021 -27.95 -51.82 -1.49
CA ILE A 1021 -26.89 -51.46 -2.46
C ILE A 1021 -26.76 -49.94 -2.61
N ILE A 1022 -27.87 -49.19 -2.60
CA ILE A 1022 -27.87 -47.72 -2.63
C ILE A 1022 -27.23 -47.17 -1.35
N GLU A 1023 -27.58 -47.67 -0.16
CA GLU A 1023 -26.95 -47.26 1.10
C GLU A 1023 -25.45 -47.54 1.11
N GLU A 1024 -24.99 -48.69 0.60
CA GLU A 1024 -23.57 -48.98 0.43
C GLU A 1024 -22.88 -48.00 -0.53
N LYS A 1025 -23.52 -47.65 -1.66
CA LYS A 1025 -22.95 -46.68 -2.61
C LYS A 1025 -22.90 -45.29 -2.02
N ASP A 1026 -23.94 -44.85 -1.33
CA ASP A 1026 -23.98 -43.54 -0.65
C ASP A 1026 -22.95 -43.46 0.50
N ALA A 1027 -22.75 -44.53 1.26
CA ALA A 1027 -21.67 -44.62 2.24
C ALA A 1027 -20.29 -44.52 1.57
N LYS A 1028 -20.07 -45.21 0.44
CA LYS A 1028 -18.82 -45.14 -0.31
C LYS A 1028 -18.60 -43.78 -0.99
N ILE A 1029 -19.65 -43.13 -1.45
CA ILE A 1029 -19.62 -41.76 -2.00
C ILE A 1029 -19.26 -40.77 -0.90
N LYS A 1030 -19.81 -40.90 0.31
CA LYS A 1030 -19.45 -40.07 1.47
C LYS A 1030 -17.98 -40.25 1.86
N GLU A 1031 -17.50 -41.49 1.96
CA GLU A 1031 -16.08 -41.80 2.24
C GLU A 1031 -15.13 -41.19 1.18
N LEU A 1032 -15.47 -41.33 -0.11
CA LEU A 1032 -14.66 -40.77 -1.20
C LEU A 1032 -14.74 -39.24 -1.29
N SER A 1033 -15.88 -38.64 -0.96
CA SER A 1033 -16.05 -37.19 -0.92
C SER A 1033 -15.26 -36.58 0.22
N GLN A 1034 -15.39 -37.14 1.44
CA GLN A 1034 -14.61 -36.71 2.60
C GLN A 1034 -13.10 -36.86 2.34
N ARG A 1035 -12.67 -37.97 1.73
CA ARG A 1035 -11.26 -38.16 1.36
C ARG A 1035 -10.78 -37.19 0.27
N ALA A 1036 -11.66 -36.73 -0.61
CA ALA A 1036 -11.34 -35.69 -1.59
C ALA A 1036 -11.29 -34.30 -0.93
N GLU A 1037 -12.13 -34.02 0.06
CA GLU A 1037 -12.08 -32.81 0.89
C GLU A 1037 -10.79 -32.77 1.73
N ASP A 1038 -10.42 -33.87 2.38
CA ASP A 1038 -9.16 -34.02 3.14
C ASP A 1038 -7.94 -33.79 2.23
N LEU A 1039 -7.88 -34.47 1.07
CA LEU A 1039 -6.79 -34.27 0.10
C LEU A 1039 -6.78 -32.85 -0.49
N SER A 1040 -7.93 -32.20 -0.66
CA SER A 1040 -8.03 -30.80 -1.10
C SER A 1040 -7.54 -29.84 0.00
N ALA A 1041 -7.83 -30.15 1.27
CA ALA A 1041 -7.32 -29.40 2.42
C ALA A 1041 -5.80 -29.56 2.56
N GLU A 1042 -5.26 -30.77 2.45
CA GLU A 1042 -3.81 -31.03 2.41
C GLU A 1042 -3.13 -30.32 1.22
N LEU A 1043 -3.72 -30.38 0.02
CA LEU A 1043 -3.22 -29.67 -1.16
C LEU A 1043 -3.24 -28.15 -0.95
N SER A 1044 -4.29 -27.61 -0.33
CA SER A 1044 -4.37 -26.18 0.01
C SER A 1044 -3.30 -25.75 1.00
N ARG A 1045 -3.05 -26.54 2.05
CA ARG A 1045 -1.97 -26.31 3.04
C ARG A 1045 -0.61 -26.34 2.36
N SER A 1046 -0.31 -27.38 1.60
CA SER A 1046 0.92 -27.50 0.83
C SER A 1046 1.09 -26.34 -0.16
N ASN A 1047 0.02 -25.88 -0.81
CA ASN A 1047 0.07 -24.72 -1.72
C ASN A 1047 0.28 -23.39 -0.96
N THR A 1048 -0.29 -23.22 0.24
CA THR A 1048 0.00 -22.05 1.09
C THR A 1048 1.41 -22.06 1.69
N GLU A 1049 1.95 -23.23 2.01
CA GLU A 1049 3.35 -23.42 2.42
C GLU A 1049 4.31 -23.17 1.24
N LEU A 1050 3.97 -23.60 0.03
CA LEU A 1050 4.72 -23.28 -1.19
C LEU A 1050 4.60 -21.80 -1.58
N SER A 1051 3.50 -21.11 -1.26
CA SER A 1051 3.43 -19.65 -1.40
C SER A 1051 4.36 -19.00 -0.38
N SER A 1052 4.22 -19.26 0.92
CA SER A 1052 5.06 -18.61 1.94
C SER A 1052 6.56 -18.91 1.79
N LEU A 1053 6.93 -20.09 1.28
CA LEU A 1053 8.31 -20.39 0.86
C LEU A 1053 8.77 -19.60 -0.37
N ARG A 1054 7.89 -19.34 -1.34
CA ARG A 1054 8.20 -18.46 -2.48
C ARG A 1054 8.26 -16.99 -2.09
N ASP A 1055 7.35 -16.54 -1.23
CA ASP A 1055 7.25 -15.16 -0.76
C ASP A 1055 8.47 -14.83 0.11
N SER A 1056 8.87 -15.73 1.02
CA SER A 1056 10.12 -15.58 1.79
C SER A 1056 11.39 -15.70 0.95
N GLN A 1057 11.44 -16.57 -0.06
CA GLN A 1057 12.53 -16.56 -1.06
C GLN A 1057 12.56 -15.25 -1.86
N GLY A 1058 11.39 -14.67 -2.19
CA GLY A 1058 11.25 -13.39 -2.86
C GLY A 1058 11.74 -12.22 -2.00
N GLU A 1059 11.42 -12.21 -0.70
CA GLU A 1059 11.98 -11.25 0.25
C GLU A 1059 13.51 -11.38 0.37
N VAL A 1060 14.03 -12.60 0.50
CA VAL A 1060 15.48 -12.84 0.58
C VAL A 1060 16.18 -12.40 -0.71
N ALA A 1061 15.60 -12.68 -1.88
CA ALA A 1061 16.13 -12.22 -3.16
C ALA A 1061 16.10 -10.69 -3.30
N ARG A 1062 15.04 -10.01 -2.82
CA ARG A 1062 14.99 -8.54 -2.76
C ARG A 1062 16.08 -7.99 -1.87
N ARG A 1063 16.19 -8.47 -0.62
CA ARG A 1063 17.23 -8.02 0.33
C ARG A 1063 18.64 -8.19 -0.26
N TYR A 1064 18.92 -9.29 -0.95
CA TYR A 1064 20.22 -9.47 -1.62
C TYR A 1064 20.44 -8.51 -2.80
N GLU A 1065 19.41 -8.17 -3.58
CA GLU A 1065 19.54 -7.19 -4.66
C GLU A 1065 19.63 -5.75 -4.13
N ASP A 1066 18.95 -5.43 -3.02
CA ASP A 1066 19.05 -4.16 -2.29
C ASP A 1066 20.46 -3.99 -1.68
N GLU A 1067 20.96 -4.99 -0.94
CA GLU A 1067 22.34 -5.03 -0.42
C GLU A 1067 23.38 -4.89 -1.55
N LYS A 1068 23.14 -5.55 -2.68
CA LYS A 1068 23.97 -5.46 -3.89
C LYS A 1068 23.91 -4.08 -4.54
N SER A 1069 22.76 -3.40 -4.58
CA SER A 1069 22.66 -2.02 -5.06
C SER A 1069 23.47 -1.09 -4.16
N ILE A 1070 23.27 -1.17 -2.84
CA ILE A 1070 24.00 -0.36 -1.84
C ILE A 1070 25.52 -0.58 -1.98
N LEU A 1071 25.98 -1.83 -2.04
CA LEU A 1071 27.40 -2.14 -2.23
C LEU A 1071 27.94 -1.67 -3.59
N GLN A 1072 27.13 -1.69 -4.64
CA GLN A 1072 27.54 -1.24 -5.98
C GLN A 1072 27.55 0.30 -6.09
N GLU A 1073 26.67 0.99 -5.38
CA GLU A 1073 26.68 2.45 -5.19
C GLU A 1073 27.89 2.88 -4.35
N GLU A 1074 28.17 2.20 -3.23
CA GLU A 1074 29.36 2.44 -2.38
C GLU A 1074 30.65 2.24 -3.20
N VAL A 1075 30.75 1.15 -3.97
CA VAL A 1075 31.87 0.89 -4.89
C VAL A 1075 31.99 1.93 -5.99
N ASN A 1076 30.89 2.50 -6.47
CA ASN A 1076 30.93 3.59 -7.46
C ASN A 1076 31.34 4.93 -6.82
N ARG A 1077 30.86 5.24 -5.61
CA ARG A 1077 31.29 6.42 -4.85
C ARG A 1077 32.79 6.37 -4.55
N LEU A 1078 33.30 5.22 -4.11
CA LEU A 1078 34.74 4.98 -3.88
C LEU A 1078 35.57 5.09 -5.17
N LYS A 1079 35.04 4.69 -6.33
CA LYS A 1079 35.70 4.93 -7.64
C LYS A 1079 35.73 6.41 -8.00
N GLU A 1080 34.65 7.15 -7.77
CA GLU A 1080 34.61 8.60 -8.02
C GLU A 1080 35.54 9.36 -7.07
N GLU A 1081 35.55 9.03 -5.78
CA GLU A 1081 36.49 9.58 -4.79
C GLU A 1081 37.94 9.28 -5.22
N SER A 1082 38.25 8.03 -5.60
CA SER A 1082 39.56 7.63 -6.12
C SER A 1082 39.94 8.40 -7.39
N ALA A 1083 39.00 8.60 -8.34
CA ALA A 1083 39.22 9.37 -9.55
C ALA A 1083 39.50 10.85 -9.23
N ARG A 1084 38.71 11.47 -8.36
CA ARG A 1084 38.91 12.86 -7.91
C ARG A 1084 40.26 13.03 -7.19
N HIS A 1085 40.69 12.08 -6.37
CA HIS A 1085 42.04 12.08 -5.77
C HIS A 1085 43.15 11.90 -6.81
N LEU A 1086 42.94 11.09 -7.86
CA LEU A 1086 43.89 10.92 -8.96
C LEU A 1086 43.96 12.16 -9.87
N GLU A 1087 42.87 12.91 -10.01
CA GLU A 1087 42.86 14.21 -10.68
C GLU A 1087 43.50 15.31 -9.82
N ALA A 1088 43.17 15.41 -8.53
CA ALA A 1088 43.81 16.35 -7.62
C ALA A 1088 45.34 16.14 -7.52
N THR A 1089 45.80 14.89 -7.46
CA THR A 1089 47.24 14.59 -7.49
C THR A 1089 47.88 14.86 -8.85
N ARG A 1090 47.14 14.76 -9.97
CA ARG A 1090 47.60 15.24 -11.28
C ARG A 1090 47.73 16.76 -11.33
N PHE A 1091 46.76 17.51 -10.80
CA PHE A 1091 46.85 18.97 -10.69
C PHE A 1091 48.04 19.39 -9.82
N HIS A 1092 48.20 18.82 -8.63
CA HIS A 1092 49.38 19.10 -7.79
C HIS A 1092 50.71 18.72 -8.46
N GLN A 1093 50.76 17.65 -9.27
CA GLN A 1093 51.95 17.34 -10.08
C GLN A 1093 52.18 18.33 -11.24
N GLN A 1094 51.13 18.94 -11.80
CA GLN A 1094 51.25 20.00 -12.79
C GLN A 1094 51.68 21.31 -12.13
N ASP A 1095 51.13 21.67 -10.97
CA ASP A 1095 51.53 22.83 -10.17
C ASP A 1095 52.99 22.74 -9.73
N LEU A 1096 53.43 21.58 -9.23
CA LEU A 1096 54.83 21.32 -8.89
C LEU A 1096 55.77 21.46 -10.09
N ARG A 1097 55.34 21.03 -11.29
CA ARG A 1097 56.11 21.23 -12.53
C ARG A 1097 56.14 22.70 -12.94
N ALA A 1098 55.03 23.42 -12.86
CA ALA A 1098 54.96 24.84 -13.15
C ALA A 1098 55.84 25.65 -12.18
N GLN A 1099 55.83 25.32 -10.89
CA GLN A 1099 56.72 25.93 -9.88
C GLN A 1099 58.19 25.59 -10.14
N ALA A 1100 58.51 24.35 -10.52
CA ALA A 1100 59.87 23.96 -10.90
C ALA A 1100 60.35 24.68 -12.18
N GLU A 1101 59.48 24.87 -13.17
CA GLU A 1101 59.78 25.69 -14.35
C GLU A 1101 59.96 27.17 -14.02
N ILE A 1102 59.15 27.73 -13.12
CA ILE A 1102 59.29 29.12 -12.65
C ILE A 1102 60.60 29.29 -11.87
N ALA A 1103 60.94 28.35 -11.00
CA ALA A 1103 62.22 28.35 -10.28
C ALA A 1103 63.41 28.20 -11.24
N SER A 1104 63.31 27.33 -12.25
CA SER A 1104 64.34 27.17 -13.28
C SER A 1104 64.51 28.42 -14.14
N LYS A 1105 63.41 29.10 -14.52
CA LYS A 1105 63.45 30.40 -15.22
C LYS A 1105 64.07 31.48 -14.35
N ALA A 1106 63.64 31.61 -13.09
CA ALA A 1106 64.23 32.55 -12.14
C ALA A 1106 65.73 32.30 -11.89
N GLN A 1107 66.17 31.03 -11.87
CA GLN A 1107 67.59 30.69 -11.82
C GLN A 1107 68.31 31.09 -13.13
N GLN A 1108 67.75 30.82 -14.30
CA GLN A 1108 68.34 31.22 -15.59
C GLN A 1108 68.40 32.75 -15.77
N ASP A 1109 67.40 33.49 -15.27
CA ASP A 1109 67.37 34.95 -15.28
C ASP A 1109 68.40 35.51 -14.27
N TYR A 1110 68.54 34.89 -13.09
CA TYR A 1110 69.59 35.23 -12.14
C TYR A 1110 71.01 34.94 -12.68
N GLU A 1111 71.21 33.80 -13.34
CA GLU A 1111 72.47 33.45 -14.01
C GLU A 1111 72.77 34.43 -15.16
N GLN A 1112 71.76 34.86 -15.93
CA GLN A 1112 71.91 35.90 -16.96
C GLN A 1112 72.25 37.27 -16.35
N GLU A 1113 71.60 37.71 -15.28
CA GLU A 1113 71.96 38.95 -14.59
C GLU A 1113 73.35 38.86 -13.95
N LEU A 1114 73.76 37.70 -13.43
CA LEU A 1114 75.10 37.49 -12.89
C LEU A 1114 76.17 37.53 -14.01
N VAL A 1115 75.86 37.00 -15.20
CA VAL A 1115 76.69 37.19 -16.40
C VAL A 1115 76.75 38.66 -16.83
N LYS A 1116 75.61 39.37 -16.91
CA LYS A 1116 75.58 40.81 -17.23
C LYS A 1116 76.37 41.64 -16.20
N HIS A 1117 76.29 41.29 -14.91
CA HIS A 1117 77.09 41.92 -13.85
C HIS A 1117 78.58 41.58 -13.98
N ALA A 1118 78.95 40.37 -14.40
CA ALA A 1118 80.34 40.01 -14.69
C ALA A 1118 80.89 40.73 -15.95
N GLU A 1119 80.05 40.96 -16.96
CA GLU A 1119 80.38 41.76 -18.15
C GLU A 1119 80.48 43.26 -17.81
N ALA A 1120 79.56 43.79 -16.99
CA ALA A 1120 79.65 45.14 -16.45
C ALA A 1120 80.92 45.33 -15.59
N ALA A 1121 81.28 44.34 -14.76
CA ALA A 1121 82.52 44.35 -13.99
C ALA A 1121 83.77 44.32 -14.88
N LYS A 1122 83.75 43.57 -16.00
CA LYS A 1122 84.80 43.62 -17.03
C LYS A 1122 84.88 44.99 -17.71
N LEU A 1123 83.74 45.60 -18.05
CA LEU A 1123 83.69 46.94 -18.65
C LEU A 1123 84.23 48.02 -17.68
N VAL A 1124 83.90 47.92 -16.39
CA VAL A 1124 84.49 48.77 -15.35
C VAL A 1124 86.01 48.56 -15.26
N GLN A 1125 86.50 47.31 -15.27
CA GLN A 1125 87.95 47.02 -15.29
C GLN A 1125 88.66 47.54 -16.56
N GLN A 1126 87.98 47.54 -17.71
CA GLN A 1126 88.49 48.12 -18.96
C GLN A 1126 88.49 49.65 -18.97
N HIS A 1127 87.67 50.30 -18.14
CA HIS A 1127 87.69 51.75 -17.92
C HIS A 1127 88.64 52.20 -16.78
N THR A 1128 89.32 51.26 -16.11
CA THR A 1128 90.33 51.55 -15.08
C THR A 1128 91.78 51.25 -15.51
N ASN A 1129 92.03 51.13 -16.81
CA ASN A 1129 93.36 51.11 -17.44
C ASN A 1129 93.45 52.19 -18.53
#